data_AF-A0AAP0L0I3-F1
#
_entry.id   AF-A0AAP0L0I3-F1
#
_cell.length_a   1.000
_cell.length_b   1.000
_cell.length_c   1.000
_cell.angle_alpha   90.00
_cell.angle_beta   90.00
_cell.angle_gamma   90.00
#
_symmetry.space_group_name_H-M   'P 1'
#
loop_
_entity.id
_entity.type
_entity.pdbx_description
1 polymer ?
#
loop_
_entity_poly.entity_id
_entity_poly.type
_entity_poly.pdbx_seq_one_letter_code
_entity_poly.pdbx_strand_id
1 'polypeptide(L)'
;MIMKKNRMTTTRPPLMCCSSTSSTSSTSSILTVLTDDLLIRVVSKLDDSDDVKNLRLVCKEFLRIESIQRKKIRVYRRESLNGLLGKYRSLESVDFSVCPAFDSAAVAGLVFLYGSLKKLVLCRASRVRSAELEAVASCCPYLEEIDLSYCCGVGDREASALSGAKGLRDLKLVKCLGVTDVGLAKIAVGCVSLERLSLKWCLEITDLGIELLVNKCVNLRLLDVSYLKVTWRSFHSISSLKNLEDLSMVACPFLDDEGLHFFKNGNNSLQKIDVTRCDNVSSSGLLAVVEGHSSLQQISASYYFNDLTEPLISKLTGLKNFNSIKLDRACVSTSVLRAVGLNCKNLLEIGLIKCEGVTDEVIKELVSGLGNLKTLDLTCCSAITDAALAAIAESCKKLTCIKLESCEFITEKGLSRLGSCSLLEEVDLTDCIGVNDNGLKYLSKCSELLRLKLGLCSNISDKGLCQIGNSCKKLMELDLYRCAGISDDGLMAISTGCKKLKKLNLCYCSQITDRGLKYVSTLEKLCDLEMRRLTKVSNAGIVAIAAGCKSLVELDLKRCYSINDTGFWALTQYSPNLRQITLSYCSISDMGLRMVMANMKCLQDAKLVHLAQVSVEGFEMALRASRERLKKVKLLNSLKHLLSKELLLMLQSGGCQVRWVDKDFLFG
;
A
#
# COMPACT_ATOMS: atom_id res chain seq x y z
N MET A 1 0.05 -73.73 -15.81
CA MET A 1 -0.59 -73.93 -17.13
C MET A 1 -1.13 -72.58 -17.59
N ILE A 2 -0.36 -71.91 -18.46
CA ILE A 2 -0.73 -70.92 -19.50
C ILE A 2 -1.57 -69.66 -19.15
N MET A 3 -0.87 -68.50 -19.14
CA MET A 3 -1.19 -67.14 -19.71
C MET A 3 -2.50 -66.41 -19.30
N LYS A 4 -2.62 -65.06 -19.21
CA LYS A 4 -1.93 -63.90 -19.80
C LYS A 4 -2.35 -62.59 -19.06
N LYS A 5 -1.51 -61.54 -19.15
CA LYS A 5 -1.74 -60.15 -18.71
C LYS A 5 -3.01 -59.50 -19.29
N ASN A 6 -3.63 -58.56 -18.56
CA ASN A 6 -3.94 -57.23 -19.10
C ASN A 6 -4.20 -56.14 -18.04
N ARG A 7 -3.64 -54.96 -18.31
CA ARG A 7 -3.81 -53.68 -17.60
C ARG A 7 -5.26 -53.19 -17.74
N MET A 8 -5.83 -52.63 -16.67
CA MET A 8 -6.99 -51.73 -16.78
C MET A 8 -6.71 -50.41 -16.07
N THR A 9 -6.80 -49.37 -16.89
CA THR A 9 -6.89 -47.95 -16.61
C THR A 9 -8.17 -47.62 -15.85
N THR A 10 -8.07 -46.92 -14.71
CA THR A 10 -9.24 -46.38 -14.02
C THR A 10 -9.59 -44.99 -14.55
N THR A 11 -10.65 -44.95 -15.35
CA THR A 11 -11.31 -43.75 -15.86
C THR A 11 -12.05 -42.99 -14.75
N ARG A 12 -11.94 -41.66 -14.77
CA ARG A 12 -12.69 -40.69 -13.94
C ARG A 12 -14.21 -40.83 -14.15
N PRO A 13 -15.06 -40.56 -13.14
CA PRO A 13 -16.50 -40.51 -13.31
C PRO A 13 -16.94 -39.19 -13.99
N PRO A 14 -18.01 -39.19 -14.80
CA PRO A 14 -18.54 -37.97 -15.41
C PRO A 14 -19.42 -37.19 -14.41
N LEU A 15 -19.26 -35.86 -14.43
CA LEU A 15 -20.14 -34.91 -13.73
C LEU A 15 -21.51 -34.89 -14.41
N MET A 16 -22.56 -35.28 -13.69
CA MET A 16 -23.95 -35.06 -14.11
C MET A 16 -24.28 -33.56 -14.05
N CYS A 17 -24.59 -32.98 -15.21
CA CYS A 17 -25.30 -31.71 -15.30
C CYS A 17 -26.81 -31.98 -15.34
N CYS A 18 -27.57 -31.39 -14.42
CA CYS A 18 -29.02 -31.31 -14.50
C CYS A 18 -29.43 -30.59 -15.79
N SER A 19 -30.16 -31.28 -16.66
CA SER A 19 -30.85 -30.71 -17.82
C SER A 19 -32.34 -30.60 -17.48
N SER A 20 -32.83 -29.38 -17.29
CA SER A 20 -34.24 -29.06 -17.44
C SER A 20 -34.47 -28.63 -18.87
N THR A 21 -35.16 -29.46 -19.64
CA THR A 21 -35.61 -29.19 -21.00
C THR A 21 -36.74 -28.17 -20.98
N SER A 22 -36.49 -26.97 -21.50
CA SER A 22 -37.52 -26.15 -22.13
C SER A 22 -37.00 -25.69 -23.49
N SER A 23 -37.77 -26.04 -24.52
CA SER A 23 -37.53 -25.74 -25.92
C SER A 23 -37.78 -24.25 -26.19
N THR A 24 -36.72 -23.50 -26.49
CA THR A 24 -36.81 -22.21 -27.19
C THR A 24 -35.73 -22.13 -28.27
N SER A 25 -36.12 -21.60 -29.43
CA SER A 25 -35.35 -21.51 -30.67
C SER A 25 -33.94 -20.94 -30.47
N SER A 26 -32.93 -21.70 -30.88
CA SER A 26 -31.53 -21.27 -30.92
C SER A 26 -31.30 -20.29 -32.07
N THR A 27 -31.45 -18.99 -31.81
CA THR A 27 -30.74 -17.98 -32.59
C THR A 27 -29.26 -18.11 -32.24
N SER A 28 -28.43 -18.61 -33.16
CA SER A 28 -26.97 -18.61 -32.98
C SER A 28 -26.51 -17.17 -32.78
N SER A 29 -26.04 -16.86 -31.57
CA SER A 29 -25.54 -15.52 -31.22
C SER A 29 -24.49 -15.07 -32.24
N ILE A 30 -24.56 -13.83 -32.72
CA ILE A 30 -23.55 -13.24 -33.63
C ILE A 30 -22.12 -13.36 -33.08
N LEU A 31 -21.99 -13.48 -31.75
CA LEU A 31 -20.72 -13.68 -31.05
C LEU A 31 -20.08 -15.04 -31.32
N THR A 32 -20.85 -16.03 -31.81
CA THR A 32 -20.31 -17.32 -32.27
C THR A 32 -19.64 -17.21 -33.64
N VAL A 33 -19.88 -16.13 -34.38
CA VAL A 33 -19.26 -15.85 -35.70
C VAL A 33 -17.98 -15.02 -35.57
N LEU A 34 -17.81 -14.28 -34.48
CA LEU A 34 -16.62 -13.48 -34.23
C LEU A 34 -15.44 -14.36 -33.80
N THR A 35 -14.29 -14.19 -34.47
CA THR A 35 -13.02 -14.84 -34.08
C THR A 35 -12.52 -14.33 -32.73
N ASP A 36 -11.72 -15.14 -32.02
CA ASP A 36 -11.08 -14.78 -30.76
C ASP A 36 -10.34 -13.44 -30.83
N ASP A 37 -9.59 -13.17 -31.91
CA ASP A 37 -8.86 -11.91 -32.10
C ASP A 37 -9.77 -10.68 -32.14
N LEU A 38 -10.95 -10.79 -32.76
CA LEU A 38 -11.93 -9.72 -32.80
C LEU A 38 -12.55 -9.48 -31.43
N LEU A 39 -12.91 -10.55 -30.71
CA LEU A 39 -13.43 -10.43 -29.34
C LEU A 39 -12.37 -9.86 -28.39
N ILE A 40 -11.11 -10.26 -28.54
CA ILE A 40 -9.96 -9.71 -27.82
C ILE A 40 -9.83 -8.21 -28.08
N ARG A 41 -9.94 -7.77 -29.35
CA ARG A 41 -9.92 -6.35 -29.70
C ARG A 41 -11.09 -5.60 -29.08
N VAL A 42 -12.29 -6.17 -29.05
CA VAL A 42 -13.47 -5.57 -28.39
C VAL A 42 -13.21 -5.38 -26.90
N VAL A 43 -12.76 -6.42 -26.18
CA VAL A 43 -12.44 -6.32 -24.75
C VAL A 43 -11.33 -5.30 -24.50
N SER A 44 -10.33 -5.22 -25.39
CA SER A 44 -9.21 -4.26 -25.26
C SER A 44 -9.60 -2.78 -25.39
N LYS A 45 -10.83 -2.49 -25.85
CA LYS A 45 -11.38 -1.12 -25.93
C LYS A 45 -12.15 -0.71 -24.67
N LEU A 46 -12.32 -1.61 -23.71
CA LEU A 46 -12.92 -1.28 -22.42
C LEU A 46 -11.83 -0.77 -21.47
N ASP A 47 -11.90 0.53 -21.16
CA ASP A 47 -10.94 1.19 -20.27
C ASP A 47 -11.34 1.07 -18.78
N ASP A 48 -12.64 0.88 -18.46
CA ASP A 48 -13.11 0.68 -17.09
C ASP A 48 -13.13 -0.81 -16.71
N SER A 49 -12.50 -1.14 -15.59
CA SER A 49 -12.48 -2.49 -15.03
C SER A 49 -13.87 -3.04 -14.69
N ASP A 50 -14.84 -2.17 -14.40
CA ASP A 50 -16.22 -2.56 -14.12
C ASP A 50 -16.95 -2.92 -15.43
N ASP A 51 -16.67 -2.24 -16.53
CA ASP A 51 -17.19 -2.61 -17.85
C ASP A 51 -16.67 -3.99 -18.26
N VAL A 52 -15.39 -4.28 -18.03
CA VAL A 52 -14.83 -5.62 -18.28
C VAL A 52 -15.51 -6.69 -17.40
N LYS A 53 -15.79 -6.37 -16.13
CA LYS A 53 -16.51 -7.28 -15.21
C LYS A 53 -17.96 -7.49 -15.60
N ASN A 54 -18.61 -6.50 -16.20
CA ASN A 54 -19.98 -6.59 -16.67
C ASN A 54 -20.04 -7.33 -18.01
N LEU A 55 -19.09 -7.08 -18.91
CA LEU A 55 -19.02 -7.71 -20.23
C LEU A 55 -18.93 -9.24 -20.15
N ARG A 56 -18.16 -9.77 -19.19
CA ARG A 56 -18.09 -11.24 -18.98
C ARG A 56 -19.40 -11.87 -18.50
N LEU A 57 -20.35 -11.06 -18.01
CA LEU A 57 -21.69 -11.52 -17.60
C LEU A 57 -22.67 -11.54 -18.79
N VAL A 58 -22.31 -10.89 -19.91
CA VAL A 58 -23.17 -10.76 -21.09
C VAL A 58 -23.28 -12.08 -21.86
N CYS A 59 -22.18 -12.80 -22.07
CA CYS A 59 -22.22 -14.11 -22.72
C CYS A 59 -21.04 -15.03 -22.36
N LYS A 60 -21.15 -16.32 -22.73
CA LYS A 60 -20.13 -17.34 -22.47
C LYS A 60 -18.84 -17.09 -23.25
N GLU A 61 -18.93 -16.52 -24.45
CA GLU A 61 -17.78 -16.22 -25.32
C GLU A 61 -16.88 -15.14 -24.70
N PHE A 62 -17.44 -14.03 -24.21
CA PHE A 62 -16.67 -13.00 -23.51
C PHE A 62 -16.08 -13.52 -22.19
N LEU A 63 -16.81 -14.36 -21.45
CA LEU A 63 -16.28 -15.01 -20.26
C LEU A 63 -15.08 -15.93 -20.59
N ARG A 64 -15.11 -16.60 -21.74
CA ARG A 64 -13.99 -17.42 -22.23
C ARG A 64 -12.80 -16.56 -22.64
N ILE A 65 -13.01 -15.47 -23.37
CA ILE A 65 -11.92 -14.56 -23.77
C ILE A 65 -11.25 -13.91 -22.55
N GLU A 66 -12.04 -13.45 -21.57
CA GLU A 66 -11.48 -12.95 -20.30
C GLU A 66 -10.64 -14.02 -19.60
N SER A 67 -11.06 -15.30 -19.66
CA SER A 67 -10.31 -16.39 -19.03
C SER A 67 -8.91 -16.61 -19.63
N ILE A 68 -8.73 -16.25 -20.91
CA ILE A 68 -7.48 -16.40 -21.65
C ILE A 68 -6.62 -15.13 -21.55
N GLN A 69 -7.24 -13.95 -21.54
CA GLN A 69 -6.52 -12.68 -21.46
C GLN A 69 -6.04 -12.32 -20.05
N ARG A 70 -6.73 -12.82 -19.02
CA ARG A 70 -6.42 -12.42 -17.64
C ARG A 70 -5.03 -12.91 -17.22
N LYS A 71 -4.12 -11.95 -17.04
CA LYS A 71 -2.73 -12.22 -16.59
C LYS A 71 -2.52 -12.13 -15.09
N LYS A 72 -3.39 -11.41 -14.37
CA LYS A 72 -3.22 -11.13 -12.95
C LYS A 72 -4.47 -11.47 -12.16
N ILE A 73 -4.29 -12.10 -11.00
CA ILE A 73 -5.38 -12.33 -10.07
C ILE A 73 -4.92 -12.07 -8.63
N ARG A 74 -5.82 -11.49 -7.85
CA ARG A 74 -5.70 -11.37 -6.41
C ARG A 74 -6.69 -12.33 -5.78
N VAL A 75 -6.18 -13.26 -4.97
CA VAL A 75 -6.96 -14.32 -4.33
C VAL A 75 -7.49 -13.79 -3.02
N TYR A 76 -8.81 -13.67 -2.95
CA TYR A 76 -9.50 -13.13 -1.79
C TYR A 76 -10.10 -14.20 -0.88
N ARG A 77 -10.42 -15.37 -1.44
CA ARG A 77 -11.12 -16.47 -0.77
C ARG A 77 -10.46 -17.79 -1.13
N ARG A 78 -10.21 -18.62 -0.12
CA ARG A 78 -9.53 -19.92 -0.28
C ARG A 78 -10.41 -20.91 -1.04
N GLU A 79 -11.72 -20.90 -0.79
CA GLU A 79 -12.66 -21.89 -1.34
C GLU A 79 -12.80 -21.78 -2.86
N SER A 80 -12.60 -20.59 -3.42
CA SER A 80 -12.70 -20.35 -4.86
C SER A 80 -11.39 -20.63 -5.62
N LEU A 81 -10.29 -20.92 -4.91
CA LEU A 81 -8.95 -20.92 -5.48
C LEU A 81 -8.78 -21.93 -6.62
N ASN A 82 -9.10 -23.20 -6.40
CA ASN A 82 -8.92 -24.25 -7.41
C ASN A 82 -9.81 -24.00 -8.65
N GLY A 83 -11.04 -23.53 -8.44
CA GLY A 83 -11.93 -23.17 -9.54
C GLY A 83 -11.41 -21.97 -10.34
N LEU A 84 -10.83 -20.96 -9.67
CA LEU A 84 -10.24 -19.79 -10.32
C LEU A 84 -8.97 -20.15 -11.09
N LEU A 85 -8.02 -20.84 -10.47
CA LEU A 85 -6.74 -21.19 -11.11
C LEU A 85 -6.92 -22.23 -12.21
N GLY A 86 -7.87 -23.16 -12.08
CA GLY A 86 -8.23 -24.07 -13.17
C GLY A 86 -8.87 -23.38 -14.38
N LYS A 87 -9.55 -22.25 -14.15
CA LYS A 87 -10.21 -21.43 -15.18
C LYS A 87 -9.23 -20.49 -15.89
N TYR A 88 -8.39 -19.77 -15.14
CA TYR A 88 -7.46 -18.78 -15.68
C TYR A 88 -6.05 -19.39 -15.83
N ARG A 89 -5.81 -20.14 -16.90
CA ARG A 89 -4.55 -20.91 -17.08
C ARG A 89 -3.37 -20.09 -17.58
N SER A 90 -3.60 -18.88 -18.07
CA SER A 90 -2.58 -17.98 -18.63
C SER A 90 -2.10 -16.92 -17.63
N LEU A 91 -2.40 -17.11 -16.34
CA LEU A 91 -2.01 -16.19 -15.27
C LEU A 91 -0.48 -16.13 -15.16
N GLU A 92 0.03 -14.92 -15.18
CA GLU A 92 1.44 -14.60 -14.96
C GLU A 92 1.68 -14.10 -13.53
N SER A 93 0.66 -13.56 -12.86
CA SER A 93 0.76 -13.07 -11.49
C SER A 93 -0.40 -13.52 -10.62
N VAL A 94 -0.06 -14.12 -9.47
CA VAL A 94 -1.02 -14.50 -8.43
C VAL A 94 -0.65 -13.81 -7.12
N ASP A 95 -1.60 -13.08 -6.57
CA ASP A 95 -1.45 -12.34 -5.32
C ASP A 95 -2.30 -12.95 -4.20
N PHE A 96 -1.62 -13.55 -3.21
CA PHE A 96 -2.19 -14.10 -1.98
C PHE A 96 -2.02 -13.18 -0.77
N SER A 97 -1.57 -11.92 -0.94
CA SER A 97 -1.37 -10.98 0.17
C SER A 97 -2.63 -10.75 1.01
N VAL A 98 -3.79 -10.99 0.41
CA VAL A 98 -5.13 -10.90 1.00
C VAL A 98 -5.86 -12.24 0.99
N CYS A 99 -5.14 -13.35 0.85
CA CYS A 99 -5.65 -14.68 1.12
C CYS A 99 -5.35 -15.04 2.57
N PRO A 100 -6.31 -15.63 3.32
CA PRO A 100 -6.12 -15.95 4.73
C PRO A 100 -4.95 -16.89 5.04
N ALA A 101 -4.59 -17.79 4.12
CA ALA A 101 -3.47 -18.71 4.28
C ALA A 101 -2.90 -19.15 2.92
N PHE A 102 -1.60 -19.48 2.89
CA PHE A 102 -0.95 -20.17 1.78
C PHE A 102 -0.61 -21.60 2.25
N ASP A 103 -1.23 -22.61 1.65
CA ASP A 103 -1.13 -24.01 2.09
C ASP A 103 -0.96 -24.98 0.91
N SER A 104 -0.91 -26.28 1.19
CA SER A 104 -0.77 -27.33 0.16
C SER A 104 -1.89 -27.29 -0.90
N ALA A 105 -3.10 -26.87 -0.53
CA ALA A 105 -4.18 -26.70 -1.50
C ALA A 105 -3.89 -25.51 -2.45
N ALA A 106 -3.32 -24.43 -1.94
CA ALA A 106 -2.88 -23.32 -2.78
C ALA A 106 -1.77 -23.73 -3.75
N VAL A 107 -0.79 -24.49 -3.28
CA VAL A 107 0.27 -25.05 -4.13
C VAL A 107 -0.33 -25.96 -5.21
N ALA A 108 -1.24 -26.86 -4.84
CA ALA A 108 -1.92 -27.74 -5.80
C ALA A 108 -2.67 -26.97 -6.89
N GLY A 109 -3.27 -25.83 -6.54
CA GLY A 109 -3.88 -24.92 -7.51
C GLY A 109 -2.85 -24.25 -8.43
N LEU A 110 -1.68 -23.88 -7.91
CA LEU A 110 -0.61 -23.27 -8.71
C LEU A 110 0.00 -24.23 -9.74
N VAL A 111 -0.11 -25.55 -9.55
CA VAL A 111 0.30 -26.54 -10.56
C VAL A 111 -0.42 -26.32 -11.90
N PHE A 112 -1.66 -25.80 -11.89
CA PHE A 112 -2.36 -25.44 -13.14
C PHE A 112 -1.68 -24.32 -13.94
N LEU A 113 -0.75 -23.59 -13.32
CA LEU A 113 -0.01 -22.46 -13.89
C LEU A 113 1.47 -22.77 -14.16
N TYR A 114 1.86 -24.05 -14.15
CA TYR A 114 3.26 -24.52 -14.29
C TYR A 114 4.04 -23.79 -15.38
N GLY A 115 3.41 -23.53 -16.53
CA GLY A 115 4.06 -22.91 -17.70
C GLY A 115 3.91 -21.38 -17.82
N SER A 116 3.24 -20.69 -16.90
CA SER A 116 2.89 -19.27 -17.09
C SER A 116 3.21 -18.36 -15.90
N LEU A 117 3.29 -18.90 -14.67
CA LEU A 117 3.45 -18.08 -13.49
C LEU A 117 4.83 -17.42 -13.44
N LYS A 118 4.85 -16.09 -13.46
CA LYS A 118 6.06 -15.26 -13.33
C LYS A 118 6.17 -14.56 -11.98
N LYS A 119 5.06 -14.26 -11.33
CA LYS A 119 5.01 -13.47 -10.09
C LYS A 119 4.11 -14.09 -9.04
N LEU A 120 4.64 -14.30 -7.84
CA LEU A 120 3.90 -14.78 -6.70
C LEU A 120 4.02 -13.79 -5.52
N VAL A 121 2.89 -13.17 -5.14
CA VAL A 121 2.85 -12.25 -4.00
C VAL A 121 2.27 -12.97 -2.78
N LEU A 122 3.11 -13.23 -1.80
CA LEU A 122 2.78 -13.84 -0.51
C LEU A 122 2.92 -12.84 0.64
N CYS A 123 3.05 -11.54 0.37
CA CYS A 123 3.23 -10.52 1.41
C CYS A 123 2.15 -10.62 2.51
N ARG A 124 2.57 -10.72 3.78
CA ARG A 124 1.71 -10.98 4.95
C ARG A 124 0.89 -12.28 4.85
N ALA A 125 1.31 -13.25 4.05
CA ALA A 125 0.71 -14.57 4.07
C ALA A 125 1.10 -15.28 5.37
N SER A 126 0.16 -16.04 5.91
CA SER A 126 0.40 -16.96 7.01
C SER A 126 0.69 -18.35 6.45
N ARG A 127 1.40 -19.17 7.24
CA ARG A 127 1.66 -20.60 6.99
C ARG A 127 2.49 -20.89 5.73
N VAL A 128 3.29 -19.93 5.27
CA VAL A 128 4.33 -20.18 4.27
C VAL A 128 5.39 -21.08 4.91
N ARG A 129 5.49 -22.35 4.48
CA ARG A 129 6.55 -23.27 4.93
C ARG A 129 7.47 -23.65 3.78
N SER A 130 8.65 -24.16 4.14
CA SER A 130 9.69 -24.54 3.17
C SER A 130 9.21 -25.54 2.13
N ALA A 131 8.43 -26.56 2.52
CA ALA A 131 7.94 -27.59 1.59
C ALA A 131 7.02 -27.01 0.50
N GLU A 132 6.11 -26.09 0.87
CA GLU A 132 5.24 -25.42 -0.08
C GLU A 132 6.02 -24.50 -1.03
N LEU A 133 7.05 -23.80 -0.55
CA LEU A 133 7.91 -22.97 -1.40
C LEU A 133 8.80 -23.79 -2.34
N GLU A 134 9.32 -24.93 -1.87
CA GLU A 134 10.12 -25.85 -2.70
C GLU A 134 9.28 -26.46 -3.82
N ALA A 135 8.03 -26.82 -3.52
CA ALA A 135 7.06 -27.26 -4.51
C ALA A 135 6.76 -26.15 -5.54
N VAL A 136 6.63 -24.88 -5.12
CA VAL A 136 6.47 -23.75 -6.04
C VAL A 136 7.71 -23.57 -6.92
N ALA A 137 8.90 -23.56 -6.32
CA ALA A 137 10.17 -23.37 -7.03
C ALA A 137 10.40 -24.46 -8.09
N SER A 138 10.00 -25.71 -7.80
CA SER A 138 10.09 -26.84 -8.74
C SER A 138 8.96 -26.85 -9.78
N CYS A 139 7.75 -26.40 -9.43
CA CYS A 139 6.60 -26.41 -10.32
C CYS A 139 6.44 -25.14 -11.16
N CYS A 140 7.18 -24.07 -10.91
CA CYS A 140 7.05 -22.81 -11.63
C CYS A 140 8.43 -22.38 -12.18
N PRO A 141 8.93 -23.03 -13.26
CA PRO A 141 10.27 -22.74 -13.80
C PRO A 141 10.44 -21.32 -14.34
N TYR A 142 9.34 -20.63 -14.68
CA TYR A 142 9.34 -19.25 -15.18
C TYR A 142 9.11 -18.20 -14.08
N LEU A 143 9.18 -18.60 -12.80
CA LEU A 143 8.97 -17.69 -11.68
C LEU A 143 10.13 -16.69 -11.58
N GLU A 144 9.82 -15.43 -11.83
CA GLU A 144 10.76 -14.30 -11.87
C GLU A 144 10.65 -13.42 -10.63
N GLU A 145 9.48 -13.35 -9.98
CA GLU A 145 9.25 -12.47 -8.84
C GLU A 145 8.55 -13.19 -7.67
N ILE A 146 9.08 -13.01 -6.45
CA ILE A 146 8.46 -13.48 -5.21
C ILE A 146 8.48 -12.37 -4.16
N ASP A 147 7.31 -12.08 -3.58
CA ASP A 147 7.20 -11.17 -2.44
C ASP A 147 6.77 -11.93 -1.17
N LEU A 148 7.70 -12.12 -0.23
CA LEU A 148 7.48 -12.76 1.08
C LEU A 148 7.45 -11.75 2.23
N SER A 149 7.37 -10.45 1.92
CA SER A 149 7.42 -9.38 2.92
C SER A 149 6.43 -9.60 4.06
N TYR A 150 6.84 -9.35 5.29
CA TYR A 150 6.01 -9.44 6.49
C TYR A 150 5.41 -10.83 6.79
N CYS A 151 5.94 -11.91 6.21
CA CYS A 151 5.52 -13.28 6.56
C CYS A 151 6.12 -13.69 7.91
N CYS A 152 5.27 -13.89 8.92
CA CYS A 152 5.68 -14.40 10.23
C CYS A 152 5.98 -15.91 10.11
N GLY A 153 7.26 -16.28 10.12
CA GLY A 153 7.69 -17.68 10.06
C GLY A 153 8.64 -18.00 8.91
N VAL A 154 8.85 -17.07 7.97
CA VAL A 154 9.90 -17.22 6.95
C VAL A 154 11.26 -17.04 7.62
N GLY A 155 12.07 -18.11 7.60
CA GLY A 155 13.47 -18.08 8.00
C GLY A 155 14.37 -18.83 7.02
N ASP A 156 15.53 -19.29 7.49
CA ASP A 156 16.56 -19.89 6.61
C ASP A 156 16.09 -21.13 5.83
N ARG A 157 15.16 -21.91 6.37
CA ARG A 157 14.60 -23.08 5.67
C ARG A 157 13.75 -22.66 4.48
N GLU A 158 12.89 -21.68 4.67
CA GLU A 158 12.06 -21.10 3.61
C GLU A 158 12.93 -20.37 2.57
N ALA A 159 13.93 -19.61 3.02
CA ALA A 159 14.93 -19.00 2.14
C ALA A 159 15.68 -20.05 1.31
N SER A 160 16.11 -21.16 1.93
CA SER A 160 16.78 -22.25 1.23
C SER A 160 15.87 -22.94 0.22
N ALA A 161 14.56 -23.06 0.49
CA ALA A 161 13.60 -23.64 -0.45
C ALA A 161 13.51 -22.82 -1.76
N LEU A 162 13.73 -21.50 -1.70
CA LEU A 162 13.75 -20.63 -2.88
C LEU A 162 14.96 -20.88 -3.78
N SER A 163 16.03 -21.50 -3.30
CA SER A 163 17.24 -21.76 -4.09
C SER A 163 16.98 -22.60 -5.36
N GLY A 164 15.86 -23.34 -5.40
CA GLY A 164 15.42 -24.05 -6.60
C GLY A 164 14.87 -23.15 -7.72
N ALA A 165 14.48 -21.91 -7.41
CA ALA A 165 13.90 -20.96 -8.36
C ALA A 165 15.00 -20.21 -9.12
N LYS A 166 15.74 -20.92 -9.98
CA LYS A 166 16.92 -20.39 -10.69
C LYS A 166 16.65 -19.16 -11.57
N GLY A 167 15.41 -18.98 -12.02
CA GLY A 167 14.95 -17.86 -12.83
C GLY A 167 14.54 -16.61 -12.03
N LEU A 168 14.63 -16.65 -10.70
CA LEU A 168 14.19 -15.55 -9.84
C LEU A 168 15.03 -14.29 -10.03
N ARG A 169 14.36 -13.16 -10.29
CA ARG A 169 14.94 -11.84 -10.55
C ARG A 169 14.57 -10.81 -9.48
N ASP A 170 13.35 -10.83 -8.94
CA ASP A 170 12.90 -9.92 -7.86
C ASP A 170 12.49 -10.74 -6.62
N LEU A 171 13.15 -10.48 -5.51
CA LEU A 171 12.83 -11.09 -4.22
C LEU A 171 12.67 -10.02 -3.13
N LYS A 172 11.55 -10.08 -2.41
CA LYS A 172 11.29 -9.19 -1.27
C LYS A 172 11.15 -10.00 0.02
N LEU A 173 12.04 -9.72 0.97
CA LEU A 173 12.08 -10.34 2.29
C LEU A 173 11.86 -9.30 3.41
N VAL A 174 11.15 -8.20 3.12
CA VAL A 174 10.98 -7.10 4.09
C VAL A 174 10.41 -7.64 5.40
N LYS A 175 11.13 -7.46 6.51
CA LYS A 175 10.74 -7.93 7.86
C LYS A 175 10.57 -9.46 7.96
N CYS A 176 11.31 -10.24 7.20
CA CYS A 176 11.47 -11.68 7.41
C CYS A 176 12.53 -11.93 8.50
N LEU A 177 12.14 -11.71 9.76
CA LEU A 177 13.07 -11.66 10.91
C LEU A 177 13.84 -12.96 11.18
N GLY A 178 13.40 -14.10 10.64
CA GLY A 178 14.07 -15.39 10.82
C GLY A 178 15.12 -15.72 9.77
N VAL A 179 15.36 -14.83 8.80
CA VAL A 179 16.37 -15.01 7.75
C VAL A 179 17.70 -14.45 8.23
N THR A 180 18.73 -15.29 8.19
CA THR A 180 20.11 -14.96 8.59
C THR A 180 21.03 -15.01 7.37
N ASP A 181 22.33 -14.79 7.59
CA ASP A 181 23.37 -14.97 6.57
C ASP A 181 23.33 -16.35 5.90
N VAL A 182 22.92 -17.41 6.63
CA VAL A 182 22.82 -18.77 6.09
C VAL A 182 21.72 -18.85 5.03
N GLY A 183 20.53 -18.33 5.33
CA GLY A 183 19.42 -18.28 4.38
C GLY A 183 19.75 -17.41 3.17
N LEU A 184 20.36 -16.25 3.40
CA LEU A 184 20.80 -15.36 2.32
C LEU A 184 21.84 -16.02 1.41
N ALA A 185 22.83 -16.72 1.97
CA ALA A 185 23.83 -17.44 1.19
C ALA A 185 23.21 -18.56 0.33
N LYS A 186 22.20 -19.28 0.85
CA LYS A 186 21.47 -20.29 0.07
C LYS A 186 20.71 -19.68 -1.10
N ILE A 187 20.06 -18.53 -0.88
CA ILE A 187 19.43 -17.76 -1.96
C ILE A 187 20.49 -17.34 -2.98
N ALA A 188 21.61 -16.77 -2.52
CA ALA A 188 22.67 -16.28 -3.41
C ALA A 188 23.24 -17.36 -4.32
N VAL A 189 23.41 -18.59 -3.81
CA VAL A 189 23.91 -19.74 -4.58
C VAL A 189 22.87 -20.27 -5.59
N GLY A 190 21.60 -20.29 -5.23
CA GLY A 190 20.53 -20.84 -6.08
C GLY A 190 19.95 -19.86 -7.10
N CYS A 191 19.84 -18.59 -6.72
CA CYS A 191 19.16 -17.52 -7.44
C CYS A 191 20.16 -16.50 -8.00
N VAL A 192 21.16 -16.96 -8.75
CA VAL A 192 22.23 -16.11 -9.30
C VAL A 192 21.75 -15.05 -10.30
N SER A 193 20.52 -15.20 -10.82
CA SER A 193 19.86 -14.29 -11.76
C SER A 193 19.19 -13.09 -11.06
N LEU A 194 19.32 -12.95 -9.74
CA LEU A 194 18.69 -11.87 -8.99
C LEU A 194 19.14 -10.49 -9.49
N GLU A 195 18.15 -9.65 -9.75
CA GLU A 195 18.30 -8.24 -10.13
C GLU A 195 17.82 -7.30 -9.04
N ARG A 196 16.84 -7.72 -8.22
CA ARG A 196 16.19 -6.86 -7.23
C ARG A 196 16.03 -7.63 -5.93
N LEU A 197 16.60 -7.11 -4.85
CA LEU A 197 16.51 -7.74 -3.54
C LEU A 197 16.25 -6.69 -2.47
N SER A 198 15.22 -6.91 -1.65
CA SER A 198 15.01 -6.13 -0.42
C SER A 198 15.11 -7.01 0.81
N LEU A 199 16.08 -6.68 1.66
CA LEU A 199 16.39 -7.30 2.94
C LEU A 199 15.98 -6.42 4.13
N LYS A 200 15.22 -5.36 3.86
CA LYS A 200 14.83 -4.35 4.84
C LYS A 200 14.26 -4.99 6.11
N TRP A 201 14.79 -4.60 7.28
CA TRP A 201 14.45 -5.17 8.59
C TRP A 201 14.82 -6.66 8.80
N CYS A 202 15.68 -7.29 7.99
CA CYS A 202 16.21 -8.64 8.26
C CYS A 202 17.40 -8.58 9.22
N LEU A 203 17.12 -8.29 10.49
CA LEU A 203 18.09 -7.85 11.50
C LEU A 203 19.28 -8.81 11.76
N GLU A 204 19.16 -10.08 11.38
CA GLU A 204 20.19 -11.12 11.57
C GLU A 204 21.12 -11.29 10.36
N ILE A 205 21.00 -10.43 9.35
CA ILE A 205 21.91 -10.39 8.20
C ILE A 205 23.05 -9.40 8.50
N THR A 206 24.28 -9.87 8.31
CA THR A 206 25.52 -9.15 8.60
C THR A 206 26.34 -8.91 7.32
N ASP A 207 27.53 -8.31 7.46
CA ASP A 207 28.45 -8.08 6.35
C ASP A 207 28.80 -9.38 5.60
N LEU A 208 28.90 -10.50 6.30
CA LEU A 208 29.20 -11.81 5.69
C LEU A 208 28.11 -12.24 4.71
N GLY A 209 26.83 -12.07 5.08
CA GLY A 209 25.71 -12.40 4.21
C GLY A 209 25.69 -11.54 2.95
N ILE A 210 25.96 -10.24 3.08
CA ILE A 210 26.03 -9.31 1.94
C ILE A 210 27.20 -9.64 1.01
N GLU A 211 28.37 -9.93 1.57
CA GLU A 211 29.56 -10.32 0.79
C GLU A 211 29.28 -11.59 -0.04
N LEU A 212 28.71 -12.63 0.60
CA LEU A 212 28.33 -13.87 -0.08
C LEU A 212 27.27 -13.65 -1.17
N LEU A 213 26.32 -12.75 -0.92
CA LEU A 213 25.30 -12.36 -1.89
C LEU A 213 25.94 -11.70 -3.12
N VAL A 214 26.73 -10.66 -2.93
CA VAL A 214 27.33 -9.86 -4.01
C VAL A 214 28.27 -10.70 -4.87
N ASN A 215 29.00 -11.64 -4.25
CA ASN A 215 29.90 -12.55 -4.96
C ASN A 215 29.19 -13.53 -5.91
N LYS A 216 27.88 -13.76 -5.76
CA LYS A 216 27.11 -14.68 -6.59
C LYS A 216 26.07 -13.99 -7.45
N CYS A 217 25.38 -12.99 -6.90
CA CYS A 217 24.30 -12.25 -7.56
C CYS A 217 24.85 -10.97 -8.22
N VAL A 218 25.76 -11.13 -9.19
CA VAL A 218 26.47 -10.01 -9.84
C VAL A 218 25.58 -9.13 -10.72
N ASN A 219 24.37 -9.59 -11.03
CA ASN A 219 23.39 -8.87 -11.86
C ASN A 219 22.45 -7.97 -11.04
N LEU A 220 22.69 -7.81 -9.74
CA LEU A 220 21.87 -6.95 -8.88
C LEU A 220 21.87 -5.50 -9.39
N ARG A 221 20.65 -4.98 -9.55
CA ARG A 221 20.31 -3.61 -9.96
C ARG A 221 19.66 -2.83 -8.82
N LEU A 222 18.91 -3.50 -7.94
CA LEU A 222 18.34 -2.90 -6.75
C LEU A 222 18.71 -3.72 -5.52
N LEU A 223 19.29 -3.06 -4.52
CA LEU A 223 19.61 -3.65 -3.23
C LEU A 223 19.12 -2.74 -2.09
N ASP A 224 18.21 -3.25 -1.27
CA ASP A 224 17.73 -2.55 -0.08
C ASP A 224 18.19 -3.29 1.18
N VAL A 225 19.17 -2.69 1.86
CA VAL A 225 19.78 -3.16 3.12
C VAL A 225 19.34 -2.28 4.31
N SER A 226 18.24 -1.55 4.16
CA SER A 226 17.74 -0.66 5.21
C SER A 226 17.49 -1.39 6.53
N TYR A 227 17.83 -0.74 7.65
CA TYR A 227 17.71 -1.26 9.02
C TYR A 227 18.54 -2.52 9.30
N LEU A 228 19.54 -2.84 8.46
CA LEU A 228 20.53 -3.87 8.77
C LEU A 228 21.67 -3.28 9.61
N LYS A 229 22.37 -4.15 10.33
CA LYS A 229 23.56 -3.81 11.14
C LYS A 229 24.87 -3.97 10.35
N VAL A 230 24.84 -3.63 9.06
CA VAL A 230 25.99 -3.72 8.15
C VAL A 230 26.92 -2.53 8.34
N THR A 231 28.21 -2.73 8.04
CA THR A 231 29.29 -1.74 8.17
C THR A 231 29.86 -1.35 6.81
N TRP A 232 30.89 -0.50 6.79
CA TRP A 232 31.67 -0.15 5.59
C TRP A 232 32.13 -1.38 4.77
N ARG A 233 32.34 -2.55 5.39
CA ARG A 233 32.74 -3.79 4.71
C ARG A 233 31.72 -4.27 3.69
N SER A 234 30.43 -4.19 4.02
CA SER A 234 29.36 -4.48 3.06
C SER A 234 29.42 -3.54 1.87
N PHE A 235 29.66 -2.25 2.10
CA PHE A 235 29.63 -1.22 1.07
C PHE A 235 30.84 -1.30 0.13
N HIS A 236 32.00 -1.71 0.65
CA HIS A 236 33.12 -2.10 -0.20
C HIS A 236 32.70 -3.17 -1.22
N SER A 237 32.06 -4.25 -0.76
CA SER A 237 31.57 -5.32 -1.63
C SER A 237 30.49 -4.82 -2.60
N ILE A 238 29.47 -4.14 -2.10
CA ILE A 238 28.35 -3.60 -2.91
C ILE A 238 28.86 -2.67 -4.01
N SER A 239 29.90 -1.86 -3.75
CA SER A 239 30.47 -0.95 -4.75
C SER A 239 30.97 -1.65 -6.03
N SER A 240 31.27 -2.96 -5.95
CA SER A 240 31.73 -3.78 -7.08
C SER A 240 30.61 -4.25 -8.02
N LEU A 241 29.33 -4.08 -7.64
CA LEU A 241 28.17 -4.47 -8.45
C LEU A 241 27.97 -3.53 -9.64
N LYS A 242 28.48 -3.90 -10.82
CA LYS A 242 28.47 -3.05 -12.03
C LYS A 242 27.09 -2.56 -12.48
N ASN A 243 26.06 -3.37 -12.24
CA ASN A 243 24.70 -3.08 -12.69
C ASN A 243 23.83 -2.39 -11.61
N LEU A 244 24.39 -2.06 -10.44
CA LEU A 244 23.62 -1.45 -9.35
C LEU A 244 23.10 -0.07 -9.77
N GLU A 245 21.78 0.10 -9.66
CA GLU A 245 21.03 1.31 -10.02
C GLU A 245 20.36 1.95 -8.80
N ASP A 246 19.93 1.17 -7.81
CA ASP A 246 19.18 1.63 -6.65
C ASP A 246 19.73 0.98 -5.36
N LEU A 247 20.27 1.81 -4.46
CA LEU A 247 20.82 1.40 -3.19
C LEU A 247 20.13 2.12 -2.04
N SER A 248 19.40 1.37 -1.22
CA SER A 248 18.70 1.88 -0.04
C SER A 248 19.36 1.37 1.25
N MET A 249 19.74 2.30 2.11
CA MET A 249 20.50 2.07 3.35
C MET A 249 19.86 2.81 4.53
N VAL A 250 18.53 2.95 4.52
CA VAL A 250 17.82 3.74 5.53
C VAL A 250 18.07 3.19 6.93
N ALA A 251 18.49 4.05 7.86
CA ALA A 251 18.75 3.70 9.24
C ALA A 251 19.73 2.53 9.42
N CYS A 252 20.83 2.53 8.65
CA CYS A 252 21.99 1.67 8.88
C CYS A 252 22.93 2.34 9.90
N PRO A 253 22.98 1.90 11.16
CA PRO A 253 23.63 2.65 12.24
C PRO A 253 25.16 2.72 12.15
N PHE A 254 25.78 1.83 11.37
CA PHE A 254 27.24 1.75 11.20
C PHE A 254 27.70 2.15 9.80
N LEU A 255 26.84 2.78 9.00
CA LEU A 255 27.24 3.40 7.74
C LEU A 255 27.85 4.78 8.04
N ASP A 256 29.03 5.02 7.50
CA ASP A 256 29.81 6.26 7.60
C ASP A 256 30.30 6.72 6.21
N ASP A 257 31.03 7.84 6.18
CA ASP A 257 31.59 8.39 4.94
C ASP A 257 32.62 7.46 4.27
N GLU A 258 33.40 6.69 5.04
CA GLU A 258 34.34 5.69 4.52
C GLU A 258 33.61 4.64 3.67
N GLY A 259 32.45 4.17 4.14
CA GLY A 259 31.59 3.27 3.37
C GLY A 259 31.15 3.85 2.03
N LEU A 260 30.79 5.14 1.98
CA LEU A 260 30.39 5.81 0.73
C LEU A 260 31.56 6.15 -0.18
N HIS A 261 32.76 6.34 0.36
CA HIS A 261 33.96 6.64 -0.44
C HIS A 261 34.32 5.54 -1.42
N PHE A 262 33.96 4.28 -1.16
CA PHE A 262 34.14 3.19 -2.13
C PHE A 262 33.37 3.40 -3.45
N PHE A 263 32.33 4.23 -3.44
CA PHE A 263 31.55 4.58 -4.63
C PHE A 263 32.19 5.69 -5.48
N LYS A 264 33.28 6.33 -5.01
CA LYS A 264 33.91 7.46 -5.72
C LYS A 264 34.34 7.15 -7.15
N ASN A 265 34.74 5.92 -7.42
CA ASN A 265 35.27 5.51 -8.73
C ASN A 265 34.19 5.29 -9.79
N GLY A 266 32.89 5.33 -9.43
CA GLY A 266 31.82 5.18 -10.42
C GLY A 266 31.75 3.78 -11.04
N ASN A 267 32.07 2.74 -10.26
CA ASN A 267 32.15 1.36 -10.75
C ASN A 267 30.80 0.75 -11.16
N ASN A 268 29.71 1.48 -10.96
CA ASN A 268 28.35 1.01 -11.17
C ASN A 268 27.45 2.08 -11.78
N SER A 269 26.20 1.73 -12.06
CA SER A 269 25.24 2.57 -12.78
C SER A 269 24.26 3.28 -11.85
N LEU A 270 24.72 3.70 -10.66
CA LEU A 270 23.82 4.20 -9.61
C LEU A 270 22.95 5.36 -10.11
N GLN A 271 21.65 5.23 -9.87
CA GLN A 271 20.62 6.21 -10.17
C GLN A 271 19.97 6.73 -8.90
N LYS A 272 19.89 5.92 -7.85
CA LYS A 272 19.23 6.28 -6.59
C LYS A 272 20.06 5.84 -5.39
N ILE A 273 20.18 6.75 -4.44
CA ILE A 273 20.77 6.46 -3.14
C ILE A 273 19.91 7.04 -2.01
N ASP A 274 19.67 6.22 -0.99
CA ASP A 274 18.94 6.62 0.21
C ASP A 274 19.76 6.31 1.47
N VAL A 275 20.27 7.36 2.11
CA VAL A 275 21.04 7.34 3.36
C VAL A 275 20.24 7.97 4.52
N THR A 276 18.91 8.03 4.40
CA THR A 276 18.04 8.60 5.44
C THR A 276 18.31 7.96 6.80
N ARG A 277 18.47 8.77 7.86
CA ARG A 277 18.81 8.34 9.24
C ARG A 277 20.13 7.57 9.35
N CYS A 278 21.12 7.89 8.51
CA CYS A 278 22.49 7.40 8.69
C CYS A 278 23.33 8.51 9.33
N ASP A 279 23.35 8.53 10.66
CA ASP A 279 23.83 9.68 11.44
C ASP A 279 25.34 9.95 11.29
N ASN A 280 26.13 8.98 10.79
CA ASN A 280 27.57 9.14 10.54
C ASN A 280 27.91 9.47 9.08
N VAL A 281 26.91 9.76 8.23
CA VAL A 281 27.10 10.19 6.84
C VAL A 281 27.03 11.70 6.74
N SER A 282 28.04 12.32 6.13
CA SER A 282 28.10 13.76 5.87
C SER A 282 27.99 14.08 4.37
N SER A 283 28.12 15.37 3.99
CA SER A 283 28.23 15.72 2.57
C SER A 283 29.49 15.18 1.91
N SER A 284 30.54 14.86 2.66
CA SER A 284 31.78 14.34 2.06
C SER A 284 31.56 12.95 1.45
N GLY A 285 30.87 12.05 2.16
CA GLY A 285 30.50 10.73 1.64
C GLY A 285 29.53 10.83 0.46
N LEU A 286 28.52 11.69 0.54
CA LEU A 286 27.60 11.91 -0.59
C LEU A 286 28.29 12.56 -1.80
N LEU A 287 29.24 13.47 -1.58
CA LEU A 287 30.04 14.07 -2.65
C LEU A 287 30.84 13.00 -3.39
N ALA A 288 31.44 12.05 -2.67
CA ALA A 288 32.13 10.92 -3.30
C ALA A 288 31.19 10.13 -4.23
N VAL A 289 29.96 9.85 -3.78
CA VAL A 289 28.96 9.16 -4.61
C VAL A 289 28.61 9.99 -5.85
N VAL A 290 28.34 11.29 -5.69
CA VAL A 290 27.97 12.19 -6.79
C VAL A 290 29.10 12.34 -7.81
N GLU A 291 30.36 12.42 -7.35
CA GLU A 291 31.54 12.49 -8.23
C GLU A 291 31.70 11.24 -9.09
N GLY A 292 31.39 10.06 -8.55
CA GLY A 292 31.48 8.80 -9.28
C GLY A 292 30.34 8.57 -10.28
N HIS A 293 29.15 9.14 -10.07
CA HIS A 293 27.92 8.68 -10.74
C HIS A 293 27.18 9.78 -11.49
N SER A 294 27.47 9.92 -12.78
CA SER A 294 26.76 10.88 -13.67
C SER A 294 25.30 10.50 -13.98
N SER A 295 24.92 9.23 -13.78
CA SER A 295 23.57 8.70 -13.99
C SER A 295 22.60 8.99 -12.85
N LEU A 296 23.07 9.60 -11.76
CA LEU A 296 22.31 9.79 -10.53
C LEU A 296 21.07 10.68 -10.77
N GLN A 297 19.93 10.21 -10.27
CA GLN A 297 18.60 10.79 -10.43
C GLN A 297 18.02 11.28 -9.10
N GLN A 298 18.26 10.53 -8.03
CA GLN A 298 17.65 10.77 -6.72
C GLN A 298 18.66 10.62 -5.59
N ILE A 299 18.64 11.58 -4.67
CA ILE A 299 19.32 11.51 -3.37
C ILE A 299 18.28 11.69 -2.26
N SER A 300 18.34 10.84 -1.24
CA SER A 300 17.57 11.01 0.00
C SER A 300 18.52 10.97 1.20
N ALA A 301 18.59 12.10 1.90
CA ALA A 301 19.49 12.36 3.03
C ALA A 301 18.71 13.08 4.13
N SER A 302 17.66 12.42 4.61
CA SER A 302 16.75 12.96 5.63
C SER A 302 17.18 12.55 7.05
N TYR A 303 16.71 13.31 8.05
CA TYR A 303 16.94 13.19 9.51
C TYR A 303 18.35 13.55 9.97
N TYR A 304 18.48 14.70 10.65
CA TYR A 304 19.70 15.17 11.33
C TYR A 304 20.95 15.24 10.44
N PHE A 305 20.74 15.42 9.14
CA PHE A 305 21.80 15.74 8.19
C PHE A 305 22.14 17.22 8.34
N ASN A 306 23.30 17.52 8.93
CA ASN A 306 23.66 18.88 9.34
C ASN A 306 24.45 19.66 8.29
N ASP A 307 24.87 19.03 7.19
CA ASP A 307 25.96 19.57 6.39
C ASP A 307 25.84 19.26 4.89
N LEU A 308 24.87 19.88 4.19
CA LEU A 308 24.94 20.00 2.73
C LEU A 308 25.88 21.15 2.38
N THR A 309 26.98 20.84 1.70
CA THR A 309 28.00 21.84 1.36
C THR A 309 27.82 22.34 -0.08
N GLU A 310 28.23 23.58 -0.35
CA GLU A 310 28.20 24.15 -1.71
C GLU A 310 28.92 23.28 -2.76
N PRO A 311 30.08 22.62 -2.48
CA PRO A 311 30.72 21.71 -3.41
C PRO A 311 29.81 20.57 -3.86
N LEU A 312 29.06 19.95 -2.96
CA LEU A 312 28.09 18.91 -3.29
C LEU A 312 27.04 19.44 -4.27
N ILE A 313 26.41 20.58 -3.95
CA ILE A 313 25.39 21.19 -4.82
C ILE A 313 25.95 21.58 -6.19
N SER A 314 27.19 22.11 -6.21
CA SER A 314 27.86 22.45 -7.46
C SER A 314 28.03 21.23 -8.37
N LYS A 315 28.31 20.04 -7.82
CA LYS A 315 28.42 18.81 -8.60
C LYS A 315 27.07 18.27 -9.05
N LEU A 316 26.00 18.49 -8.28
CA LEU A 316 24.64 18.14 -8.71
C LEU A 316 24.24 18.87 -10.00
N THR A 317 24.78 20.06 -10.29
CA THR A 317 24.55 20.78 -11.57
C THR A 317 24.89 19.94 -12.80
N GLY A 318 25.95 19.13 -12.70
CA GLY A 318 26.47 18.33 -13.82
C GLY A 318 25.62 17.11 -14.14
N LEU A 319 24.70 16.75 -13.23
CA LEU A 319 23.87 15.56 -13.35
C LEU A 319 22.64 15.84 -14.20
N LYS A 320 22.69 15.44 -15.48
CA LYS A 320 21.60 15.69 -16.44
C LYS A 320 20.26 15.07 -16.02
N ASN A 321 20.30 13.92 -15.36
CA ASN A 321 19.11 13.15 -14.99
C ASN A 321 18.63 13.43 -13.55
N PHE A 322 19.32 14.27 -12.79
CA PHE A 322 19.01 14.54 -11.40
C PHE A 322 17.67 15.28 -11.27
N ASN A 323 16.72 14.63 -10.61
CA ASN A 323 15.33 15.06 -10.60
C ASN A 323 14.65 14.98 -9.22
N SER A 324 15.28 14.38 -8.21
CA SER A 324 14.69 14.27 -6.87
C SER A 324 15.72 14.48 -5.76
N ILE A 325 15.38 15.31 -4.79
CA ILE A 325 16.15 15.49 -3.57
C ILE A 325 15.23 15.51 -2.34
N LYS A 326 15.55 14.70 -1.32
CA LYS A 326 14.80 14.65 -0.05
C LYS A 326 15.74 14.93 1.12
N LEU A 327 15.43 15.98 1.86
CA LEU A 327 16.24 16.54 2.94
C LEU A 327 15.40 16.72 4.21
N ASP A 328 14.39 15.89 4.40
CA ASP A 328 13.43 16.01 5.49
C ASP A 328 14.15 16.03 6.84
N ARG A 329 13.80 16.96 7.73
CA ARG A 329 14.40 17.13 9.06
C ARG A 329 15.91 17.39 9.02
N ALA A 330 16.44 17.88 7.90
CA ALA A 330 17.78 18.43 7.83
C ALA A 330 17.79 19.89 8.32
N CYS A 331 18.93 20.33 8.86
CA CYS A 331 19.19 21.74 9.06
C CYS A 331 19.72 22.29 7.74
N VAL A 332 18.92 23.07 7.01
CA VAL A 332 19.27 23.51 5.66
C VAL A 332 19.48 25.02 5.66
N SER A 333 20.69 25.46 5.32
CA SER A 333 20.98 26.88 5.18
C SER A 333 20.33 27.49 3.93
N THR A 334 20.06 28.78 3.99
CA THR A 334 19.52 29.55 2.85
C THR A 334 20.42 29.45 1.61
N SER A 335 21.75 29.48 1.79
CA SER A 335 22.70 29.39 0.68
C SER A 335 22.58 28.06 -0.07
N VAL A 336 22.34 26.95 0.64
CA VAL A 336 22.16 25.63 0.03
C VAL A 336 20.90 25.56 -0.81
N LEU A 337 19.74 25.97 -0.29
CA LEU A 337 18.48 25.90 -1.03
C LEU A 337 18.45 26.89 -2.20
N ARG A 338 19.06 28.07 -2.04
CA ARG A 338 19.29 28.99 -3.14
C ARG A 338 20.16 28.35 -4.22
N ALA A 339 21.27 27.72 -3.83
CA ALA A 339 22.13 27.01 -4.76
C ALA A 339 21.35 25.91 -5.47
N VAL A 340 20.53 25.10 -4.78
CA VAL A 340 19.67 24.08 -5.40
C VAL A 340 18.74 24.71 -6.44
N GLY A 341 18.04 25.80 -6.10
CA GLY A 341 17.12 26.49 -7.01
C GLY A 341 17.80 27.04 -8.27
N LEU A 342 19.01 27.60 -8.14
CA LEU A 342 19.78 28.14 -9.27
C LEU A 342 20.35 27.04 -10.18
N ASN A 343 20.75 25.92 -9.58
CA ASN A 343 21.60 24.92 -10.21
C ASN A 343 20.86 23.66 -10.69
N CYS A 344 19.80 23.26 -10.01
CA CYS A 344 19.14 21.96 -10.21
C CYS A 344 17.80 22.10 -10.97
N LYS A 345 17.83 22.69 -12.17
CA LYS A 345 16.62 23.05 -12.95
C LYS A 345 15.77 21.87 -13.43
N ASN A 346 16.31 20.66 -13.37
CA ASN A 346 15.63 19.41 -13.75
C ASN A 346 14.87 18.75 -12.58
N LEU A 347 14.90 19.36 -11.38
CA LEU A 347 14.18 18.83 -10.22
C LEU A 347 12.67 18.76 -10.48
N LEU A 348 12.13 17.58 -10.21
CA LEU A 348 10.72 17.24 -10.23
C LEU A 348 10.17 17.05 -8.82
N GLU A 349 10.99 16.63 -7.85
CA GLU A 349 10.60 16.37 -6.46
C GLU A 349 11.57 16.97 -5.46
N ILE A 350 11.03 17.72 -4.48
CA ILE A 350 11.77 18.25 -3.33
C ILE A 350 10.99 17.90 -2.04
N GLY A 351 11.68 17.29 -1.08
CA GLY A 351 11.17 17.05 0.28
C GLY A 351 11.96 17.85 1.33
N LEU A 352 11.25 18.66 2.11
CA LEU A 352 11.78 19.50 3.19
C LEU A 352 10.95 19.35 4.48
N ILE A 353 10.42 18.16 4.75
CA ILE A 353 9.51 17.93 5.88
C ILE A 353 10.21 18.32 7.18
N LYS A 354 9.64 19.25 7.95
CA LYS A 354 10.14 19.69 9.27
C LYS A 354 11.61 20.13 9.22
N CYS A 355 12.02 20.79 8.14
CA CYS A 355 13.35 21.39 8.03
C CYS A 355 13.42 22.72 8.77
N GLU A 356 14.47 22.90 9.57
CA GLU A 356 14.76 24.15 10.25
C GLU A 356 15.34 25.17 9.25
N GLY A 357 14.95 26.45 9.37
CA GLY A 357 15.43 27.53 8.51
C GLY A 357 14.66 27.73 7.18
N VAL A 358 13.63 26.92 6.89
CA VAL A 358 12.79 27.11 5.69
C VAL A 358 11.78 28.24 5.91
N THR A 359 12.10 29.44 5.40
CA THR A 359 11.25 30.65 5.42
C THR A 359 10.70 31.00 4.03
N ASP A 360 9.85 32.02 3.94
CA ASP A 360 9.31 32.54 2.68
C ASP A 360 10.39 32.97 1.69
N GLU A 361 11.44 33.66 2.16
CA GLU A 361 12.57 34.11 1.34
C GLU A 361 13.31 32.91 0.75
N VAL A 362 13.56 31.89 1.58
CA VAL A 362 14.24 30.66 1.18
C VAL A 362 13.44 29.92 0.11
N ILE A 363 12.13 29.78 0.32
CA ILE A 363 11.24 29.13 -0.68
C ILE A 363 11.21 29.93 -1.98
N LYS A 364 11.12 31.26 -1.90
CA LYS A 364 11.11 32.13 -3.08
C LYS A 364 12.40 31.97 -3.90
N GLU A 365 13.55 31.94 -3.26
CA GLU A 365 14.84 31.71 -3.93
C GLU A 365 14.91 30.29 -4.52
N LEU A 366 14.50 29.28 -3.75
CA LEU A 366 14.49 27.88 -4.18
C LEU A 366 13.66 27.68 -5.45
N VAL A 367 12.42 28.17 -5.48
CA VAL A 367 11.49 27.88 -6.59
C VAL A 367 11.73 28.73 -7.84
N SER A 368 12.49 29.82 -7.73
CA SER A 368 12.73 30.77 -8.83
C SER A 368 13.29 30.11 -10.10
N GLY A 369 14.04 29.02 -9.98
CA GLY A 369 14.62 28.27 -11.10
C GLY A 369 13.92 26.94 -11.42
N LEU A 370 12.86 26.57 -10.69
CA LEU A 370 12.30 25.21 -10.69
C LEU A 370 10.96 25.09 -11.41
N GLY A 371 10.86 25.61 -12.63
CA GLY A 371 9.60 25.62 -13.41
C GLY A 371 9.04 24.23 -13.77
N ASN A 372 9.83 23.16 -13.63
CA ASN A 372 9.39 21.78 -13.88
C ASN A 372 9.00 21.01 -12.61
N LEU A 373 9.05 21.65 -11.44
CA LEU A 373 8.76 20.99 -10.17
C LEU A 373 7.32 20.43 -10.16
N LYS A 374 7.19 19.16 -9.80
CA LYS A 374 5.92 18.43 -9.72
C LYS A 374 5.50 18.18 -8.28
N THR A 375 6.44 17.86 -7.40
CA THR A 375 6.18 17.52 -6.00
C THR A 375 7.00 18.39 -5.08
N LEU A 376 6.33 19.06 -4.13
CA LEU A 376 6.96 19.84 -3.08
C LEU A 376 6.33 19.48 -1.73
N ASP A 377 7.15 18.95 -0.82
CA ASP A 377 6.72 18.59 0.53
C ASP A 377 7.34 19.55 1.56
N LEU A 378 6.50 20.41 2.15
CA LEU A 378 6.86 21.41 3.18
C LEU A 378 6.15 21.10 4.51
N THR A 379 5.75 19.85 4.73
CA THR A 379 5.05 19.43 5.95
C THR A 379 5.83 19.85 7.20
N CYS A 380 5.16 20.50 8.15
CA CYS A 380 5.69 21.04 9.40
C CYS A 380 6.80 22.10 9.22
N CYS A 381 6.84 22.81 8.10
CA CYS A 381 7.63 24.04 7.96
C CYS A 381 6.86 25.21 8.60
N SER A 382 7.14 25.55 9.85
CA SER A 382 6.36 26.53 10.62
C SER A 382 6.67 28.00 10.28
N ALA A 383 7.71 28.28 9.51
CA ALA A 383 8.14 29.64 9.18
C ALA A 383 7.70 30.12 7.78
N ILE A 384 6.88 29.34 7.07
CA ILE A 384 6.32 29.73 5.77
C ILE A 384 4.92 30.34 5.93
N THR A 385 4.60 31.31 5.08
CA THR A 385 3.32 32.02 5.05
C THR A 385 2.72 32.01 3.63
N ASP A 386 1.63 32.76 3.43
CA ASP A 386 1.02 32.98 2.12
C ASP A 386 2.01 33.51 1.07
N ALA A 387 3.10 34.19 1.48
CA ALA A 387 4.13 34.68 0.57
C ALA A 387 4.93 33.53 -0.10
N ALA A 388 5.30 32.47 0.63
CA ALA A 388 5.88 31.27 0.04
C ALA A 388 4.93 30.65 -0.99
N LEU A 389 3.63 30.53 -0.68
CA LEU A 389 2.65 29.97 -1.63
C LEU A 389 2.48 30.84 -2.88
N ALA A 390 2.56 32.16 -2.74
CA ALA A 390 2.55 33.05 -3.89
C ALA A 390 3.75 32.78 -4.81
N ALA A 391 4.96 32.69 -4.25
CA ALA A 391 6.18 32.41 -5.00
C ALA A 391 6.15 31.03 -5.68
N ILE A 392 5.67 29.99 -4.97
CA ILE A 392 5.47 28.65 -5.52
C ILE A 392 4.48 28.69 -6.68
N ALA A 393 3.32 29.32 -6.48
CA ALA A 393 2.29 29.38 -7.50
C ALA A 393 2.75 30.16 -8.74
N GLU A 394 3.56 31.21 -8.58
CA GLU A 394 4.11 32.00 -9.69
C GLU A 394 5.15 31.20 -10.51
N SER A 395 6.01 30.43 -9.84
CA SER A 395 7.15 29.76 -10.48
C SER A 395 6.84 28.34 -10.96
N CYS A 396 6.10 27.55 -10.17
CA CYS A 396 5.94 26.10 -10.35
C CYS A 396 4.60 25.73 -10.99
N LYS A 397 4.39 26.08 -12.27
CA LYS A 397 3.11 25.81 -12.98
C LYS A 397 2.83 24.34 -13.30
N LYS A 398 3.84 23.47 -13.18
CA LYS A 398 3.72 22.02 -13.39
C LYS A 398 3.51 21.23 -12.09
N LEU A 399 3.25 21.92 -10.98
CA LEU A 399 3.07 21.30 -9.67
C LEU A 399 1.82 20.42 -9.66
N THR A 400 1.99 19.16 -9.31
CA THR A 400 0.92 18.16 -9.18
C THR A 400 0.69 17.75 -7.72
N CYS A 401 1.68 17.91 -6.85
CA CYS A 401 1.58 17.55 -5.43
C CYS A 401 2.21 18.64 -4.57
N ILE A 402 1.44 19.16 -3.61
CA ILE A 402 1.93 20.05 -2.58
C ILE A 402 1.44 19.60 -1.20
N LYS A 403 2.36 19.53 -0.24
CA LYS A 403 2.04 19.14 1.13
C LYS A 403 2.51 20.20 2.10
N LEU A 404 1.59 20.65 2.95
CA LEU A 404 1.70 21.80 3.83
C LEU A 404 1.14 21.45 5.23
N GLU A 405 1.11 20.17 5.60
CA GLU A 405 0.55 19.74 6.88
C GLU A 405 1.23 20.49 8.04
N SER A 406 0.45 21.03 8.98
CA SER A 406 0.90 21.86 10.10
C SER A 406 1.73 23.09 9.69
N CYS A 407 1.41 23.73 8.56
CA CYS A 407 1.88 25.07 8.21
C CYS A 407 0.84 26.11 8.66
N GLU A 408 0.94 26.54 9.92
CA GLU A 408 -0.11 27.31 10.63
C GLU A 408 -0.39 28.71 10.05
N PHE A 409 0.59 29.33 9.38
CA PHE A 409 0.46 30.69 8.81
C PHE A 409 -0.03 30.70 7.35
N ILE A 410 -0.43 29.55 6.81
CA ILE A 410 -1.09 29.46 5.51
C ILE A 410 -2.59 29.76 5.66
N THR A 411 -3.10 30.68 4.84
CA THR A 411 -4.50 31.11 4.86
C THR A 411 -5.16 31.00 3.48
N GLU A 412 -6.42 31.43 3.35
CA GLU A 412 -7.10 31.49 2.05
C GLU A 412 -6.40 32.42 1.04
N LYS A 413 -5.58 33.38 1.51
CA LYS A 413 -4.86 34.29 0.63
C LYS A 413 -3.77 33.56 -0.16
N GLY A 414 -3.00 32.68 0.48
CA GLY A 414 -2.03 31.82 -0.22
C GLY A 414 -2.74 30.85 -1.16
N LEU A 415 -3.87 30.27 -0.73
CA LEU A 415 -4.68 29.39 -1.58
C LEU A 415 -5.28 30.09 -2.81
N SER A 416 -5.55 31.41 -2.73
CA SER A 416 -6.02 32.19 -3.88
C SER A 416 -5.02 32.18 -5.04
N ARG A 417 -3.72 32.17 -4.73
CA ARG A 417 -2.63 32.05 -5.71
C ARG A 417 -2.44 30.61 -6.15
N LEU A 418 -2.44 29.68 -5.19
CA LEU A 418 -2.27 28.25 -5.46
C LEU A 418 -3.37 27.69 -6.38
N GLY A 419 -4.59 28.24 -6.32
CA GLY A 419 -5.68 27.92 -7.25
C GLY A 419 -5.39 28.21 -8.72
N SER A 420 -4.26 28.86 -9.05
CA SER A 420 -3.77 29.00 -10.43
C SER A 420 -2.96 27.79 -10.94
N CYS A 421 -2.56 26.88 -10.06
CA CYS A 421 -1.86 25.64 -10.40
C CYS A 421 -2.87 24.55 -10.79
N SER A 422 -3.38 24.63 -12.03
CA SER A 422 -4.49 23.78 -12.50
C SER A 422 -4.18 22.29 -12.60
N LEU A 423 -2.90 21.90 -12.56
CA LEU A 423 -2.43 20.52 -12.62
C LEU A 423 -2.32 19.83 -11.24
N LEU A 424 -2.71 20.51 -10.16
CA LEU A 424 -2.68 19.94 -8.82
C LEU A 424 -3.60 18.71 -8.70
N GLU A 425 -2.99 17.59 -8.35
CA GLU A 425 -3.64 16.30 -8.10
C GLU A 425 -3.70 15.99 -6.59
N GLU A 426 -2.72 16.44 -5.80
CA GLU A 426 -2.66 16.22 -4.36
C GLU A 426 -2.36 17.52 -3.61
N VAL A 427 -3.21 17.82 -2.63
CA VAL A 427 -3.05 18.94 -1.72
C VAL A 427 -3.27 18.44 -0.29
N ASP A 428 -2.24 18.54 0.54
CA ASP A 428 -2.31 18.27 1.98
C ASP A 428 -2.24 19.58 2.76
N LEU A 429 -3.35 19.95 3.40
CA LEU A 429 -3.50 21.15 4.23
C LEU A 429 -3.92 20.77 5.66
N THR A 430 -3.63 19.53 6.06
CA THR A 430 -3.94 19.04 7.40
C THR A 430 -3.35 19.99 8.43
N ASP A 431 -4.12 20.40 9.44
CA ASP A 431 -3.68 21.29 10.51
C ASP A 431 -3.26 22.71 10.05
N CYS A 432 -3.72 23.15 8.87
CA CYS A 432 -3.65 24.55 8.46
C CYS A 432 -4.90 25.32 8.94
N ILE A 433 -4.83 25.90 10.13
CA ILE A 433 -5.97 26.58 10.79
C ILE A 433 -6.50 27.81 10.02
N GLY A 434 -5.66 28.45 9.20
CA GLY A 434 -6.04 29.59 8.37
C GLY A 434 -6.89 29.23 7.14
N VAL A 435 -7.05 27.93 6.83
CA VAL A 435 -7.84 27.47 5.69
C VAL A 435 -9.34 27.48 6.02
N ASN A 436 -10.12 28.14 5.16
CA ASN A 436 -11.57 28.30 5.29
C ASN A 436 -12.32 28.04 3.96
N ASP A 437 -13.63 28.28 3.94
CA ASP A 437 -14.48 28.07 2.76
C ASP A 437 -14.04 28.87 1.51
N ASN A 438 -13.47 30.07 1.69
CA ASN A 438 -12.92 30.84 0.56
C ASN A 438 -11.66 30.16 0.00
N GLY A 439 -10.83 29.60 0.88
CA GLY A 439 -9.68 28.77 0.49
C GLY A 439 -10.11 27.58 -0.37
N LEU A 440 -11.16 26.86 0.05
CA LEU A 440 -11.72 25.75 -0.73
C LEU A 440 -12.34 26.20 -2.05
N LYS A 441 -12.98 27.37 -2.09
CA LYS A 441 -13.44 27.97 -3.36
C LYS A 441 -12.29 28.20 -4.33
N TYR A 442 -11.14 28.69 -3.87
CA TYR A 442 -9.98 28.88 -4.74
C TYR A 442 -9.38 27.54 -5.20
N LEU A 443 -9.25 26.56 -4.30
CA LEU A 443 -8.78 25.22 -4.64
C LEU A 443 -9.72 24.47 -5.59
N SER A 444 -11.02 24.78 -5.59
CA SER A 444 -11.97 24.17 -6.52
C SER A 444 -11.64 24.42 -8.01
N LYS A 445 -10.77 25.40 -8.30
CA LYS A 445 -10.23 25.65 -9.66
C LYS A 445 -9.25 24.56 -10.11
N CYS A 446 -8.66 23.81 -9.18
CA CYS A 446 -7.76 22.70 -9.46
C CYS A 446 -8.58 21.42 -9.76
N SER A 447 -9.20 21.36 -10.94
CA SER A 447 -10.11 20.28 -11.34
C SER A 447 -9.47 18.90 -11.46
N GLU A 448 -8.13 18.82 -11.50
CA GLU A 448 -7.35 17.58 -11.54
C GLU A 448 -7.18 16.94 -10.15
N LEU A 449 -7.69 17.56 -9.09
CA LEU A 449 -7.58 17.07 -7.71
C LEU A 449 -8.06 15.62 -7.58
N LEU A 450 -7.15 14.76 -7.13
CA LEU A 450 -7.33 13.35 -6.80
C LEU A 450 -7.35 13.13 -5.29
N ARG A 451 -6.56 13.90 -4.52
CA ARG A 451 -6.38 13.73 -3.07
C ARG A 451 -6.40 15.09 -2.39
N LEU A 452 -7.35 15.27 -1.47
CA LEU A 452 -7.47 16.50 -0.69
C LEU A 452 -7.54 16.13 0.79
N LYS A 453 -6.59 16.63 1.58
CA LYS A 453 -6.58 16.42 3.02
C LYS A 453 -6.72 17.73 3.75
N LEU A 454 -7.72 17.79 4.62
CA LEU A 454 -8.16 18.98 5.34
C LEU A 454 -8.32 18.69 6.84
N GLY A 455 -7.71 17.61 7.34
CA GLY A 455 -7.85 17.23 8.74
C GLY A 455 -7.46 18.40 9.65
N LEU A 456 -8.16 18.60 10.77
CA LEU A 456 -7.94 19.70 11.71
C LEU A 456 -8.18 21.13 11.17
N CYS A 457 -8.62 21.32 9.91
CA CYS A 457 -9.09 22.62 9.43
C CYS A 457 -10.47 22.95 10.03
N SER A 458 -10.50 23.69 11.15
CA SER A 458 -11.74 23.98 11.89
C SER A 458 -12.65 25.03 11.22
N ASN A 459 -12.11 25.84 10.30
CA ASN A 459 -12.80 26.97 9.68
C ASN A 459 -13.48 26.64 8.33
N ILE A 460 -13.52 25.37 7.93
CA ILE A 460 -14.27 24.91 6.75
C ILE A 460 -15.67 24.44 7.14
N SER A 461 -16.62 24.60 6.23
CA SER A 461 -18.02 24.19 6.37
C SER A 461 -18.54 23.50 5.11
N ASP A 462 -19.83 23.12 5.15
CA ASP A 462 -20.54 22.56 3.99
C ASP A 462 -20.49 23.49 2.76
N LYS A 463 -20.36 24.81 2.95
CA LYS A 463 -20.22 25.77 1.83
C LYS A 463 -18.94 25.53 1.03
N GLY A 464 -17.82 25.32 1.70
CA GLY A 464 -16.55 25.00 1.05
C GLY A 464 -16.57 23.63 0.38
N LEU A 465 -17.14 22.61 1.03
CA LEU A 465 -17.30 21.29 0.41
C LEU A 465 -18.23 21.31 -0.80
N CYS A 466 -19.24 22.18 -0.83
CA CYS A 466 -20.09 22.38 -1.99
C CYS A 466 -19.28 22.84 -3.22
N GLN A 467 -18.31 23.75 -3.04
CA GLN A 467 -17.41 24.18 -4.12
C GLN A 467 -16.56 23.02 -4.64
N ILE A 468 -15.98 22.23 -3.74
CA ILE A 468 -15.18 21.05 -4.10
C ILE A 468 -16.03 20.01 -4.84
N GLY A 469 -17.21 19.68 -4.31
CA GLY A 469 -18.15 18.74 -4.94
C GLY A 469 -18.61 19.21 -6.33
N ASN A 470 -18.73 20.51 -6.55
CA ASN A 470 -19.13 21.05 -7.85
C ASN A 470 -18.04 20.94 -8.92
N SER A 471 -16.76 21.06 -8.56
CA SER A 471 -15.67 21.18 -9.54
C SER A 471 -14.73 19.96 -9.60
N CYS A 472 -14.39 19.34 -8.47
CA CYS A 472 -13.33 18.33 -8.36
C CYS A 472 -13.83 16.90 -8.59
N LYS A 473 -14.35 16.60 -9.79
CA LYS A 473 -15.00 15.31 -10.11
C LYS A 473 -14.07 14.09 -10.10
N LYS A 474 -12.76 14.32 -10.12
CA LYS A 474 -11.73 13.26 -10.14
C LYS A 474 -11.30 12.81 -8.73
N LEU A 475 -11.81 13.45 -7.68
CA LEU A 475 -11.41 13.20 -6.30
C LEU A 475 -11.60 11.73 -5.90
N MET A 476 -10.53 11.13 -5.39
CA MET A 476 -10.45 9.73 -4.95
C MET A 476 -10.22 9.60 -3.44
N GLU A 477 -9.61 10.60 -2.80
CA GLU A 477 -9.34 10.61 -1.35
C GLU A 477 -9.72 11.98 -0.78
N LEU A 478 -10.50 11.95 0.30
CA LEU A 478 -10.88 13.13 1.06
C LEU A 478 -10.69 12.87 2.56
N ASP A 479 -9.84 13.66 3.21
CA ASP A 479 -9.66 13.62 4.66
C ASP A 479 -10.31 14.84 5.32
N LEU A 480 -11.31 14.60 6.17
CA LEU A 480 -12.04 15.61 6.96
C LEU A 480 -11.88 15.39 8.47
N TYR A 481 -10.82 14.69 8.91
CA TYR A 481 -10.55 14.40 10.32
C TYR A 481 -10.75 15.65 11.18
N ARG A 482 -11.65 15.60 12.17
CA ARG A 482 -11.95 16.72 13.10
C ARG A 482 -12.40 18.04 12.43
N CYS A 483 -12.96 18.00 11.23
CA CYS A 483 -13.60 19.17 10.62
C CYS A 483 -15.01 19.37 11.22
N ALA A 484 -15.10 20.14 12.30
CA ALA A 484 -16.33 20.29 13.09
C ALA A 484 -17.47 21.04 12.35
N GLY A 485 -17.14 21.88 11.37
CA GLY A 485 -18.11 22.61 10.56
C GLY A 485 -18.79 21.80 9.46
N ILE A 486 -18.41 20.53 9.26
CA ILE A 486 -18.98 19.66 8.22
C ILE A 486 -20.17 18.87 8.77
N SER A 487 -21.28 18.89 8.03
CA SER A 487 -22.52 18.16 8.33
C SER A 487 -22.96 17.24 7.17
N ASP A 488 -24.19 16.74 7.25
CA ASP A 488 -24.78 15.88 6.23
C ASP A 488 -24.90 16.57 4.86
N ASP A 489 -25.04 17.90 4.82
CA ASP A 489 -25.16 18.66 3.57
C ASP A 489 -23.83 18.73 2.81
N GLY A 490 -22.70 18.85 3.51
CA GLY A 490 -21.37 18.73 2.92
C GLY A 490 -21.15 17.33 2.34
N LEU A 491 -21.56 16.28 3.05
CA LEU A 491 -21.51 14.91 2.54
C LEU A 491 -22.41 14.70 1.32
N MET A 492 -23.58 15.35 1.27
CA MET A 492 -24.45 15.32 0.10
C MET A 492 -23.74 15.89 -1.13
N ALA A 493 -23.09 17.05 -0.99
CA ALA A 493 -22.37 17.68 -2.08
C ALA A 493 -21.21 16.81 -2.60
N ILE A 494 -20.38 16.29 -1.69
CA ILE A 494 -19.27 15.39 -2.05
C ILE A 494 -19.78 14.10 -2.68
N SER A 495 -20.81 13.47 -2.09
CA SER A 495 -21.35 12.21 -2.60
C SER A 495 -22.00 12.36 -3.98
N THR A 496 -22.55 13.53 -4.28
CA THR A 496 -23.15 13.84 -5.59
C THR A 496 -22.08 14.14 -6.63
N GLY A 497 -21.08 14.94 -6.27
CA GLY A 497 -20.05 15.43 -7.18
C GLY A 497 -18.88 14.48 -7.43
N CYS A 498 -18.40 13.80 -6.38
CA CYS A 498 -17.13 13.08 -6.38
C CYS A 498 -17.34 11.56 -6.45
N LYS A 499 -17.98 11.05 -7.51
CA LYS A 499 -18.34 9.63 -7.66
C LYS A 499 -17.15 8.66 -7.75
N LYS A 500 -15.92 9.18 -7.91
CA LYS A 500 -14.69 8.38 -7.95
C LYS A 500 -14.05 8.19 -6.57
N LEU A 501 -14.69 8.69 -5.50
CA LEU A 501 -14.14 8.62 -4.14
C LEU A 501 -13.94 7.17 -3.69
N LYS A 502 -12.73 6.87 -3.22
CA LYS A 502 -12.30 5.55 -2.74
C LYS A 502 -11.98 5.55 -1.25
N LYS A 503 -11.50 6.67 -0.71
CA LYS A 503 -11.20 6.83 0.71
C LYS A 503 -11.85 8.09 1.27
N LEU A 504 -12.47 7.94 2.43
CA LEU A 504 -13.12 9.05 3.13
C LEU A 504 -12.87 8.93 4.64
N ASN A 505 -12.26 9.97 5.21
CA ASN A 505 -12.06 10.09 6.66
C ASN A 505 -13.03 11.11 7.25
N LEU A 506 -13.96 10.64 8.07
CA LEU A 506 -14.98 11.42 8.78
C LEU A 506 -14.77 11.41 10.29
N CYS A 507 -13.62 10.92 10.76
CA CYS A 507 -13.36 10.77 12.18
C CYS A 507 -13.56 12.10 12.92
N TYR A 508 -14.33 12.04 14.01
CA TYR A 508 -14.64 13.17 14.91
C TYR A 508 -15.47 14.32 14.29
N CYS A 509 -16.11 14.13 13.13
CA CYS A 509 -17.08 15.09 12.58
C CYS A 509 -18.45 14.97 13.28
N SER A 510 -18.62 15.69 14.39
CA SER A 510 -19.75 15.52 15.33
C SER A 510 -21.14 15.90 14.79
N GLN A 511 -21.23 16.56 13.64
CA GLN A 511 -22.49 16.97 13.03
C GLN A 511 -23.05 15.95 12.02
N ILE A 512 -22.28 14.91 11.67
CA ILE A 512 -22.71 13.87 10.73
C ILE A 512 -23.67 12.89 11.39
N THR A 513 -24.76 12.58 10.71
CA THR A 513 -25.82 11.66 11.16
C THR A 513 -26.02 10.50 10.17
N ASP A 514 -27.01 9.65 10.44
CA ASP A 514 -27.44 8.59 9.51
C ASP A 514 -27.82 9.13 8.12
N ARG A 515 -28.32 10.38 8.02
CA ARG A 515 -28.65 11.01 6.74
C ARG A 515 -27.39 11.24 5.90
N GLY A 516 -26.30 11.71 6.51
CA GLY A 516 -25.00 11.86 5.85
C GLY A 516 -24.48 10.53 5.32
N LEU A 517 -24.56 9.46 6.12
CA LEU A 517 -24.15 8.13 5.68
C LEU A 517 -25.03 7.55 4.57
N LYS A 518 -26.31 7.92 4.51
CA LYS A 518 -27.17 7.59 3.36
C LYS A 518 -26.64 8.22 2.07
N TYR A 519 -26.14 9.45 2.10
CA TYR A 519 -25.51 10.04 0.91
C TYR A 519 -24.20 9.33 0.55
N VAL A 520 -23.35 9.06 1.56
CA VAL A 520 -22.09 8.33 1.38
C VAL A 520 -22.32 6.93 0.78
N SER A 521 -23.43 6.28 1.11
CA SER A 521 -23.79 4.97 0.54
C SER A 521 -23.93 4.96 -0.99
N THR A 522 -24.09 6.12 -1.62
CA THR A 522 -24.13 6.25 -3.09
C THR A 522 -22.74 6.21 -3.74
N LEU A 523 -21.66 6.13 -2.96
CA LEU A 523 -20.28 6.03 -3.42
C LEU A 523 -19.86 4.57 -3.59
N GLU A 524 -20.24 3.97 -4.72
CA GLU A 524 -20.01 2.53 -4.99
C GLU A 524 -18.53 2.14 -5.06
N LYS A 525 -17.65 3.10 -5.37
CA LYS A 525 -16.19 2.93 -5.44
C LYS A 525 -15.50 3.12 -4.08
N LEU A 526 -16.24 3.42 -3.01
CA LEU A 526 -15.68 3.61 -1.66
C LEU A 526 -15.16 2.28 -1.11
N CYS A 527 -13.86 2.26 -0.80
CA CYS A 527 -13.15 1.09 -0.28
C CYS A 527 -12.71 1.27 1.18
N ASP A 528 -12.52 2.51 1.62
CA ASP A 528 -12.01 2.85 2.94
C ASP A 528 -12.86 3.96 3.56
N LEU A 529 -13.48 3.66 4.69
CA LEU A 529 -14.31 4.60 5.46
C LEU A 529 -13.87 4.61 6.92
N GLU A 530 -13.31 5.72 7.35
CA GLU A 530 -13.02 5.98 8.76
C GLU A 530 -14.09 6.89 9.36
N MET A 531 -14.78 6.45 10.41
CA MET A 531 -15.89 7.21 11.00
C MET A 531 -15.87 7.14 12.53
N ARG A 532 -14.65 7.21 13.10
CA ARG A 532 -14.46 7.19 14.56
C ARG A 532 -15.21 8.33 15.24
N ARG A 533 -15.89 8.01 16.34
CA ARG A 533 -16.61 8.99 17.18
C ARG A 533 -17.67 9.80 16.42
N LEU A 534 -18.33 9.21 15.42
CA LEU A 534 -19.59 9.74 14.89
C LEU A 534 -20.74 9.36 15.84
N THR A 535 -20.97 10.18 16.86
CA THR A 535 -21.90 9.86 17.97
C THR A 535 -23.38 9.96 17.60
N LYS A 536 -23.72 10.67 16.52
CA LYS A 536 -25.09 10.81 16.00
C LYS A 536 -25.44 9.75 14.93
N VAL A 537 -24.53 8.83 14.65
CA VAL A 537 -24.76 7.70 13.75
C VAL A 537 -25.25 6.49 14.55
N SER A 538 -26.29 5.84 14.04
CA SER A 538 -26.91 4.65 14.59
C SER A 538 -26.76 3.45 13.64
N ASN A 539 -27.47 2.35 13.96
CA ASN A 539 -27.58 1.20 13.06
C ASN A 539 -28.09 1.59 11.66
N ALA A 540 -28.96 2.60 11.55
CA ALA A 540 -29.55 2.97 10.26
C ALA A 540 -28.50 3.46 9.25
N GLY A 541 -27.53 4.27 9.70
CA GLY A 541 -26.42 4.72 8.86
C GLY A 541 -25.53 3.56 8.41
N ILE A 542 -25.23 2.61 9.31
CA ILE A 542 -24.43 1.42 8.95
C ILE A 542 -25.16 0.51 7.97
N VAL A 543 -26.47 0.33 8.12
CA VAL A 543 -27.29 -0.42 7.16
C VAL A 543 -27.20 0.22 5.77
N ALA A 544 -27.28 1.55 5.69
CA ALA A 544 -27.13 2.27 4.42
C ALA A 544 -25.74 2.02 3.80
N ILE A 545 -24.67 2.18 4.57
CA ILE A 545 -23.30 1.90 4.11
C ILE A 545 -23.15 0.45 3.64
N ALA A 546 -23.64 -0.52 4.41
CA ALA A 546 -23.56 -1.93 4.05
C ALA A 546 -24.27 -2.24 2.72
N ALA A 547 -25.43 -1.62 2.48
CA ALA A 547 -26.21 -1.84 1.26
C ALA A 547 -25.61 -1.16 0.01
N GLY A 548 -25.03 0.04 0.16
CA GLY A 548 -24.55 0.85 -0.95
C GLY A 548 -23.05 0.69 -1.27
N CYS A 549 -22.19 0.65 -0.26
CA CYS A 549 -20.73 0.62 -0.41
C CYS A 549 -20.19 -0.81 -0.63
N LYS A 550 -20.50 -1.41 -1.77
CA LYS A 550 -20.14 -2.82 -2.09
C LYS A 550 -18.64 -3.08 -2.22
N SER A 551 -17.86 -2.01 -2.44
CA SER A 551 -16.40 -2.07 -2.57
C SER A 551 -15.66 -1.93 -1.23
N LEU A 552 -16.37 -1.79 -0.11
CA LEU A 552 -15.77 -1.52 1.19
C LEU A 552 -14.83 -2.67 1.63
N VAL A 553 -13.59 -2.31 1.96
CA VAL A 553 -12.49 -3.20 2.38
C VAL A 553 -12.06 -2.91 3.81
N GLU A 554 -12.09 -1.65 4.24
CA GLU A 554 -11.72 -1.21 5.58
C GLU A 554 -12.81 -0.32 6.17
N LEU A 555 -13.13 -0.57 7.45
CA LEU A 555 -14.14 0.19 8.21
C LEU A 555 -13.68 0.39 9.66
N ASP A 556 -13.50 1.65 10.08
CA ASP A 556 -13.25 2.03 11.48
C ASP A 556 -14.49 2.67 12.12
N LEU A 557 -15.13 1.95 13.05
CA LEU A 557 -16.32 2.36 13.81
C LEU A 557 -16.01 2.68 15.27
N LYS A 558 -14.73 2.90 15.63
CA LYS A 558 -14.34 3.12 17.02
C LYS A 558 -15.15 4.27 17.66
N ARG A 559 -15.68 4.06 18.87
CA ARG A 559 -16.49 5.04 19.63
C ARG A 559 -17.78 5.47 18.91
N CYS A 560 -18.35 4.61 18.08
CA CYS A 560 -19.73 4.73 17.61
C CYS A 560 -20.66 3.93 18.52
N TYR A 561 -21.05 4.56 19.65
CA TYR A 561 -21.73 3.91 20.77
C TYR A 561 -23.13 3.36 20.42
N SER A 562 -23.82 4.00 19.48
CA SER A 562 -25.20 3.67 19.09
C SER A 562 -25.31 2.53 18.06
N ILE A 563 -24.19 1.90 17.70
CA ILE A 563 -24.16 0.73 16.81
C ILE A 563 -24.14 -0.55 17.65
N ASN A 564 -25.10 -1.43 17.40
CA ASN A 564 -25.26 -2.72 18.05
C ASN A 564 -25.32 -3.87 17.05
N ASP A 565 -25.67 -5.07 17.52
CA ASP A 565 -25.77 -6.31 16.73
C ASP A 565 -26.54 -6.14 15.41
N THR A 566 -27.58 -5.29 15.37
CA THR A 566 -28.39 -5.06 14.17
C THR A 566 -27.57 -4.43 13.04
N GLY A 567 -26.77 -3.40 13.35
CA GLY A 567 -25.89 -2.76 12.38
C GLY A 567 -24.80 -3.72 11.89
N PHE A 568 -24.24 -4.51 12.80
CA PHE A 568 -23.22 -5.50 12.46
C PHE A 568 -23.77 -6.65 11.61
N TRP A 569 -25.00 -7.10 11.86
CA TRP A 569 -25.67 -8.11 11.03
C TRP A 569 -25.76 -7.65 9.57
N ALA A 570 -26.13 -6.38 9.32
CA ALA A 570 -26.17 -5.83 7.97
C ALA A 570 -24.80 -5.87 7.28
N LEU A 571 -23.71 -5.56 7.99
CA LEU A 571 -22.35 -5.68 7.45
C LEU A 571 -22.03 -7.13 7.06
N THR A 572 -22.44 -8.12 7.88
CA THR A 572 -22.20 -9.54 7.54
C THR A 572 -22.93 -10.00 6.28
N GLN A 573 -24.11 -9.43 6.01
CA GLN A 573 -24.95 -9.78 4.86
C GLN A 573 -24.48 -9.08 3.57
N TYR A 574 -24.19 -7.78 3.66
CA TYR A 574 -24.05 -6.93 2.48
C TYR A 574 -22.62 -6.42 2.22
N SER A 575 -21.66 -6.67 3.12
CA SER A 575 -20.24 -6.26 2.97
C SER A 575 -19.28 -7.45 2.80
N PRO A 576 -19.39 -8.22 1.70
CA PRO A 576 -18.65 -9.47 1.49
C PRO A 576 -17.14 -9.29 1.25
N ASN A 577 -16.69 -8.04 1.06
CA ASN A 577 -15.31 -7.67 0.75
C ASN A 577 -14.55 -7.10 1.95
N LEU A 578 -15.22 -6.86 3.07
CA LEU A 578 -14.63 -6.23 4.26
C LEU A 578 -13.54 -7.14 4.84
N ARG A 579 -12.32 -6.62 4.95
CA ARG A 579 -11.11 -7.34 5.38
C ARG A 579 -10.60 -6.90 6.73
N GLN A 580 -10.79 -5.63 7.03
CA GLN A 580 -10.35 -5.03 8.27
C GLN A 580 -11.54 -4.39 8.97
N ILE A 581 -11.71 -4.74 10.24
CA ILE A 581 -12.73 -4.12 11.09
C ILE A 581 -12.12 -3.69 12.42
N THR A 582 -12.38 -2.46 12.81
CA THR A 582 -12.07 -1.96 14.15
C THR A 582 -13.34 -1.82 14.96
N LEU A 583 -13.50 -2.70 15.96
CA LEU A 583 -14.59 -2.70 16.92
C LEU A 583 -14.07 -2.25 18.28
N SER A 584 -14.48 -1.07 18.69
CA SER A 584 -14.09 -0.53 20.00
C SER A 584 -15.11 0.47 20.50
N TYR A 585 -15.57 0.32 21.73
CA TYR A 585 -16.64 1.13 22.30
C TYR A 585 -17.93 1.12 21.46
N CYS A 586 -18.29 -0.06 20.94
CA CYS A 586 -19.58 -0.33 20.29
C CYS A 586 -20.45 -1.19 21.22
N SER A 587 -21.77 -1.15 21.05
CA SER A 587 -22.73 -1.89 21.87
C SER A 587 -23.03 -3.28 21.27
N ILE A 588 -21.96 -4.05 21.02
CA ILE A 588 -22.05 -5.40 20.44
C ILE A 588 -22.07 -6.46 21.54
N SER A 589 -22.98 -7.42 21.43
CA SER A 589 -23.10 -8.55 22.37
C SER A 589 -22.17 -9.71 21.99
N ASP A 590 -22.09 -10.72 22.86
CA ASP A 590 -21.43 -12.01 22.58
C ASP A 590 -21.91 -12.63 21.27
N MET A 591 -23.23 -12.65 21.05
CA MET A 591 -23.83 -13.22 19.84
C MET A 591 -23.51 -12.36 18.61
N GLY A 592 -23.57 -11.03 18.75
CA GLY A 592 -23.20 -10.09 17.71
C GLY A 592 -21.77 -10.29 17.23
N LEU A 593 -20.81 -10.35 18.17
CA LEU A 593 -19.41 -10.54 17.83
C LEU A 593 -19.16 -11.91 17.20
N ARG A 594 -19.76 -12.98 17.75
CA ARG A 594 -19.65 -14.32 17.16
C ARG A 594 -20.15 -14.35 15.72
N MET A 595 -21.30 -13.72 15.45
CA MET A 595 -21.90 -13.64 14.13
C MET A 595 -20.99 -12.91 13.13
N VAL A 596 -20.45 -11.76 13.52
CA VAL A 596 -19.46 -11.00 12.72
C VAL A 596 -18.29 -11.89 12.34
N MET A 597 -17.67 -12.52 13.33
CA MET A 597 -16.48 -13.34 13.12
C MET A 597 -16.78 -14.61 12.31
N ALA A 598 -17.99 -15.18 12.43
CA ALA A 598 -18.41 -16.38 11.71
C ALA A 598 -18.71 -16.11 10.22
N ASN A 599 -19.40 -15.00 9.92
CA ASN A 599 -20.02 -14.78 8.62
C ASN A 599 -19.20 -13.87 7.68
N MET A 600 -18.31 -13.04 8.22
CA MET A 600 -17.44 -12.21 7.39
C MET A 600 -16.30 -13.05 6.77
N LYS A 601 -16.56 -13.56 5.56
CA LYS A 601 -15.67 -14.53 4.88
C LYS A 601 -14.30 -13.97 4.49
N CYS A 602 -14.17 -12.66 4.30
CA CYS A 602 -12.92 -12.02 3.89
C CYS A 602 -12.17 -11.36 5.05
N LEU A 603 -12.72 -11.40 6.28
CA LEU A 603 -12.14 -10.72 7.44
C LEU A 603 -10.81 -11.36 7.83
N GLN A 604 -9.77 -10.52 7.91
CA GLN A 604 -8.38 -10.93 8.18
C GLN A 604 -7.79 -10.18 9.38
N ASP A 605 -8.12 -8.89 9.50
CA ASP A 605 -7.59 -8.02 10.53
C ASP A 605 -8.73 -7.52 11.40
N ALA A 606 -8.73 -7.94 12.67
CA ALA A 606 -9.74 -7.52 13.63
C ALA A 606 -9.08 -6.81 14.81
N LYS A 607 -9.59 -5.62 15.15
CA LYS A 607 -9.24 -4.96 16.41
C LYS A 607 -10.46 -4.96 17.31
N LEU A 608 -10.42 -5.75 18.37
CA LEU A 608 -11.53 -6.01 19.28
C LEU A 608 -11.11 -5.58 20.69
N VAL A 609 -11.34 -4.31 21.02
CA VAL A 609 -10.87 -3.72 22.29
C VAL A 609 -11.93 -2.82 22.90
N HIS A 610 -12.07 -2.84 24.23
CA HIS A 610 -13.11 -2.09 24.95
C HIS A 610 -14.53 -2.41 24.44
N LEU A 611 -14.88 -3.69 24.41
CA LEU A 611 -16.23 -4.18 24.10
C LEU A 611 -16.90 -4.58 25.43
N ALA A 612 -17.50 -3.60 26.10
CA ALA A 612 -18.00 -3.78 27.48
C ALA A 612 -19.14 -4.79 27.61
N GLN A 613 -19.85 -5.09 26.52
CA GLN A 613 -20.96 -6.05 26.47
C GLN A 613 -20.53 -7.43 25.96
N VAL A 614 -19.22 -7.66 25.77
CA VAL A 614 -18.68 -8.94 25.34
C VAL A 614 -17.95 -9.62 26.51
N SER A 615 -18.44 -10.78 26.91
CA SER A 615 -17.83 -11.64 27.92
C SER A 615 -16.57 -12.33 27.38
N VAL A 616 -15.76 -12.90 28.28
CA VAL A 616 -14.60 -13.74 27.89
C VAL A 616 -15.06 -14.90 27.00
N GLU A 617 -16.19 -15.53 27.34
CA GLU A 617 -16.78 -16.63 26.58
C GLU A 617 -17.26 -16.18 25.20
N GLY A 618 -17.81 -14.95 25.10
CA GLY A 618 -18.12 -14.28 23.84
C GLY A 618 -16.90 -14.12 22.92
N PHE A 619 -15.79 -13.63 23.47
CA PHE A 619 -14.51 -13.55 22.73
C PHE A 619 -14.03 -14.93 22.27
N GLU A 620 -14.09 -15.93 23.14
CA GLU A 620 -13.71 -17.30 22.79
C GLU A 620 -14.54 -17.87 21.65
N MET A 621 -15.87 -17.78 21.75
CA MET A 621 -16.79 -18.26 20.72
C MET A 621 -16.54 -17.55 19.38
N ALA A 622 -16.34 -16.24 19.40
CA ALA A 622 -16.12 -15.45 18.20
C ALA A 622 -14.79 -15.78 17.52
N LEU A 623 -13.71 -15.90 18.30
CA LEU A 623 -12.39 -16.22 17.76
C LEU A 623 -12.34 -17.65 17.21
N ARG A 624 -12.98 -18.64 17.85
CA ARG A 624 -13.13 -19.99 17.27
C ARG A 624 -13.94 -19.98 15.97
N ALA A 625 -15.01 -19.17 15.91
CA ALA A 625 -15.85 -19.05 14.71
C ALA A 625 -15.13 -18.43 13.49
N SER A 626 -13.99 -17.77 13.71
CA SER A 626 -13.16 -17.20 12.64
C SER A 626 -12.47 -18.25 11.76
N ARG A 627 -12.44 -19.54 12.16
CA ARG A 627 -11.90 -20.70 11.40
C ARG A 627 -10.58 -20.40 10.66
N GLU A 628 -9.55 -19.94 11.39
CA GLU A 628 -8.21 -19.64 10.86
C GLU A 628 -8.15 -18.56 9.77
N ARG A 629 -9.21 -17.75 9.59
CA ARG A 629 -9.21 -16.67 8.58
C ARG A 629 -8.38 -15.45 8.99
N LEU A 630 -8.21 -15.26 10.29
CA LEU A 630 -7.55 -14.07 10.83
C LEU A 630 -6.04 -14.16 10.62
N LYS A 631 -5.48 -13.10 10.04
CA LYS A 631 -4.04 -12.87 10.00
C LYS A 631 -3.57 -12.14 11.24
N LYS A 632 -4.43 -11.29 11.79
CA LYS A 632 -4.07 -10.44 12.92
C LYS A 632 -5.30 -10.12 13.75
N VAL A 633 -5.15 -10.28 15.06
CA VAL A 633 -6.16 -9.83 16.00
C VAL A 633 -5.51 -8.97 17.08
N LYS A 634 -6.09 -7.81 17.35
CA LYS A 634 -5.72 -6.95 18.48
C LYS A 634 -6.75 -7.09 19.59
N LEU A 635 -6.30 -7.51 20.77
CA LEU A 635 -7.11 -7.75 21.97
C LEU A 635 -6.55 -6.97 23.17
N LEU A 636 -7.38 -6.74 24.18
CA LEU A 636 -6.90 -6.17 25.46
C LEU A 636 -5.97 -7.15 26.16
N ASN A 637 -4.87 -6.65 26.75
CA ASN A 637 -3.90 -7.50 27.45
C ASN A 637 -4.53 -8.24 28.65
N SER A 638 -5.57 -7.68 29.28
CA SER A 638 -6.33 -8.35 30.34
C SER A 638 -6.97 -9.68 29.92
N LEU A 639 -7.27 -9.87 28.62
CA LEU A 639 -7.81 -11.12 28.10
C LEU A 639 -6.74 -12.22 27.93
N LYS A 640 -5.45 -11.87 27.98
CA LYS A 640 -4.34 -12.78 27.67
C LYS A 640 -4.32 -14.03 28.54
N HIS A 641 -4.63 -13.88 29.83
CA HIS A 641 -4.63 -14.98 30.79
C HIS A 641 -6.02 -15.61 30.97
N LEU A 642 -7.07 -14.97 30.43
CA LEU A 642 -8.46 -15.42 30.54
C LEU A 642 -8.86 -16.31 29.36
N LEU A 643 -8.26 -16.11 28.19
CA LEU A 643 -8.48 -16.95 27.02
C LEU A 643 -7.75 -18.29 27.16
N SER A 644 -8.42 -19.37 26.76
CA SER A 644 -7.88 -20.72 26.78
C SER A 644 -6.60 -20.86 25.94
N LYS A 645 -5.65 -21.63 26.47
CA LYS A 645 -4.38 -21.93 25.77
C LYS A 645 -4.62 -22.61 24.42
N GLU A 646 -5.62 -23.50 24.35
CA GLU A 646 -6.01 -24.17 23.11
C GLU A 646 -6.43 -23.18 22.02
N LEU A 647 -7.23 -22.17 22.36
CA LEU A 647 -7.64 -21.12 21.42
C LEU A 647 -6.42 -20.34 20.90
N LEU A 648 -5.52 -19.95 21.79
CA LEU A 648 -4.31 -19.21 21.41
C LEU A 648 -3.39 -20.05 20.50
N LEU A 649 -3.23 -21.34 20.81
CA LEU A 649 -2.51 -22.28 19.97
C LEU A 649 -3.19 -22.47 18.61
N MET A 650 -4.52 -22.56 18.58
CA MET A 650 -5.29 -22.64 17.33
C MET A 650 -5.03 -21.40 16.46
N LEU A 651 -5.16 -20.20 17.02
CA LEU A 651 -4.88 -18.94 16.33
C LEU A 651 -3.44 -18.89 15.82
N GLN A 652 -2.47 -19.24 16.67
CA GLN A 652 -1.05 -19.26 16.30
C GLN A 652 -0.74 -20.30 15.22
N SER A 653 -1.33 -21.50 15.27
CA SER A 653 -1.16 -22.56 14.28
C SER A 653 -1.81 -22.22 12.93
N GLY A 654 -2.88 -21.42 12.95
CA GLY A 654 -3.46 -20.76 11.77
C GLY A 654 -2.61 -19.60 11.25
N GLY A 655 -1.54 -19.22 11.96
CA GLY A 655 -0.65 -18.11 11.63
C GLY A 655 -1.24 -16.73 11.91
N CYS A 656 -2.25 -16.65 12.79
CA CYS A 656 -2.80 -15.39 13.27
C CYS A 656 -1.84 -14.73 14.28
N GLN A 657 -1.43 -13.49 14.02
CA GLN A 657 -0.69 -12.68 14.97
C GLN A 657 -1.64 -12.05 16.00
N VAL A 658 -1.67 -12.62 17.22
CA VAL A 658 -2.37 -12.00 18.36
C VAL A 658 -1.49 -10.88 18.92
N ARG A 659 -2.00 -9.65 18.93
CA ARG A 659 -1.36 -8.48 19.54
C ARG A 659 -2.15 -8.03 20.76
N TRP A 660 -1.48 -8.03 21.90
CA TRP A 660 -2.03 -7.52 23.15
C TRP A 660 -1.84 -6.01 23.20
N VAL A 661 -2.87 -5.32 23.65
CA VAL A 661 -2.90 -3.86 23.76
C VAL A 661 -3.03 -3.50 25.22
N ASP A 662 -1.99 -2.87 25.77
CA ASP A 662 -2.02 -2.15 27.03
C ASP A 662 -2.57 -0.75 26.73
N LYS A 663 -3.88 -0.59 26.84
CA LYS A 663 -4.51 0.72 26.83
C LYS A 663 -5.46 0.79 28.00
N ASP A 664 -5.18 1.71 28.90
CA ASP A 664 -6.10 2.05 29.96
C ASP A 664 -7.44 2.49 29.37
N PHE A 665 -8.51 2.29 30.13
CA PHE A 665 -9.79 2.96 29.88
C PHE A 665 -9.56 4.47 29.96
N LEU A 666 -9.19 5.10 28.83
CA LEU A 666 -9.23 6.55 28.72
C LEU A 666 -10.70 6.96 28.64
N PHE A 667 -11.31 7.13 29.80
CA PHE A 667 -12.45 8.01 30.01
C PHE A 667 -11.97 9.44 29.72
N GLY A 668 -12.65 10.10 28.77
CA GLY A 668 -12.30 11.41 28.23
C GLY A 668 -13.08 11.69 26.95
#